data_AF-A0A1A9C303-F1
#
_entry.id   AF-A0A1A9C303-F1
#
_cell.length_a   1.000
_cell.length_b   1.000
_cell.length_c   1.000
_cell.angle_alpha   90.00
_cell.angle_beta   90.00
_cell.angle_gamma   90.00
#
_symmetry.space_group_name_H-M   'P 1'
#
loop_
_entity.id
_entity.type
_entity.pdbx_description
1 polymer ?
#
loop_
_entity_poly.entity_id
_entity_poly.type
_entity_poly.pdbx_seq_one_letter_code
_entity_poly.pdbx_strand_id
1 'polypeptide(L)'
;MSSSAAERQAVAREHAAEGPGPVVNGTPRRAPGMPVWPGAPTPLGARFRVGPDGVAGTNFALWAGGAEAVELCLFDESGKETRTRLTELTHEIWHGFVPGVMPGQRYGYRVHGRWDPWTGARWNPAKLLLDPYARAVDGDFGLPPEVYGHVRDWPQQQVADTVRDDRDSAPFVPKGVVVHDDDDWQDDRRPKTPWADSVIYETHVRGFTKLHPGIPEELRGTYAGLAHPAAIEHLVKLGVTAVELLPVHQFAHEDHLLRRGLKNYWGYNSIGYFAPHAAYAASGTRGQQVGEFKRMVRALHEAGIEVILDVVYNHTAEAGELGPTLSLKGIDNRGYYRLQSDARRYADYTGCGNTLHVVQPHVLRLITDSLRYWVTEMGVDGFRFDLAAALARSMHDVDMLSPFLAVIAQDPLLSRVKLIAEPWDVGSGGYQVGAFPPLWTEWNDRYRNAVRDFWRGALPDVRDLGYRLSGSSDLYAWGGRRPYASVNFVTAHDGFTLRDLVSYERKHNEANGEGNRDGTDDNRAWNCGAEGETDDEGVRALRRRQLRNLLTTLLLSTGVPMLVAGDELGRTQRGNNNAYCQDNEISWLDWRLLEEPGWQALFELTSRLIALRHRHPVLRRRAFFSGRAHSADGLRDLAWFTARGTEMTERDWYAPAATLGMYLSGRDIPGRDERGAPIVDDSFLAVLHAGDRPVPFVLPAPPWAEEYEVVVDTSREEQDEAPGVVHRAGSEVTVPERAVLLLRVVR
;
A
#
# COMPACT_ATOMS: atom_id res chain seq x y z
N MET A 1 5.49 64.40 -42.75
CA MET A 1 5.76 65.18 -43.98
C MET A 1 7.07 64.66 -44.55
N SER A 2 7.01 63.85 -45.62
CA SER A 2 7.44 64.21 -46.99
C SER A 2 8.97 64.07 -47.15
N SER A 3 9.46 62.99 -47.78
CA SER A 3 9.74 62.88 -49.24
C SER A 3 11.20 63.26 -49.53
N SER A 4 12.00 62.69 -50.44
CA SER A 4 12.02 61.51 -51.33
C SER A 4 13.47 61.46 -51.88
N ALA A 5 14.02 60.32 -52.32
CA ALA A 5 14.27 59.98 -53.75
C ALA A 5 14.92 61.13 -54.58
N ALA A 6 15.92 60.97 -55.46
CA ALA A 6 16.45 59.86 -56.22
C ALA A 6 17.70 60.34 -57.00
N GLU A 7 18.51 59.40 -57.52
CA GLU A 7 19.06 59.33 -58.91
C GLU A 7 20.18 58.25 -58.93
N ARG A 8 19.94 57.00 -59.37
CA ARG A 8 19.85 56.43 -60.75
C ARG A 8 21.18 56.52 -61.54
N GLN A 9 21.90 55.38 -61.72
CA GLN A 9 21.95 54.45 -62.89
C GLN A 9 23.35 54.55 -63.55
N ALA A 10 24.04 53.55 -64.13
CA ALA A 10 23.79 52.18 -64.60
C ALA A 10 25.16 51.45 -64.82
N VAL A 11 25.34 50.17 -64.41
CA VAL A 11 25.31 48.89 -65.18
C VAL A 11 26.63 48.40 -65.83
N ALA A 12 27.16 47.28 -65.31
CA ALA A 12 27.69 46.08 -66.02
C ALA A 12 28.18 45.04 -64.96
N ARG A 13 27.38 44.04 -64.54
CA ARG A 13 27.35 42.62 -64.98
C ARG A 13 28.73 41.92 -65.10
N GLU A 14 29.00 40.95 -64.23
CA GLU A 14 28.93 39.50 -64.56
C GLU A 14 28.99 38.57 -63.34
N HIS A 15 28.23 37.48 -63.43
CA HIS A 15 27.97 36.44 -62.42
C HIS A 15 29.01 35.31 -62.49
N ALA A 16 29.35 34.72 -61.34
CA ALA A 16 29.77 33.32 -61.25
C ALA A 16 28.92 32.62 -60.18
N ALA A 17 28.22 31.57 -60.60
CA ALA A 17 27.26 30.79 -59.85
C ALA A 17 27.95 29.81 -58.88
N GLU A 18 27.44 29.69 -57.66
CA GLU A 18 27.68 28.53 -56.81
C GLU A 18 26.89 27.34 -57.39
N GLY A 19 27.62 26.30 -57.78
CA GLY A 19 27.04 25.09 -58.37
C GLY A 19 26.28 24.23 -57.36
N PRO A 20 25.31 23.41 -57.85
CA PRO A 20 24.53 22.52 -57.01
C PRO A 20 25.37 21.30 -56.61
N GLY A 21 25.43 21.00 -55.31
CA GLY A 21 25.92 19.70 -54.83
C GLY A 21 25.05 18.55 -55.36
N PRO A 22 25.61 17.34 -55.58
CA PRO A 22 24.89 16.28 -56.26
C PRO A 22 23.77 15.73 -55.37
N VAL A 23 22.53 15.87 -55.86
CA VAL A 23 21.33 15.23 -55.32
C VAL A 23 21.01 14.03 -56.20
N VAL A 24 21.16 12.81 -55.67
CA VAL A 24 20.38 11.62 -56.08
C VAL A 24 20.09 10.79 -54.82
N ASN A 25 18.80 10.57 -54.55
CA ASN A 25 18.16 9.82 -53.45
C ASN A 25 18.02 10.49 -52.06
N GLY A 26 17.41 11.68 -52.02
CA GLY A 26 16.20 11.97 -51.23
C GLY A 26 16.11 11.72 -49.71
N THR A 27 17.19 11.38 -48.99
CA THR A 27 17.17 11.28 -47.52
C THR A 27 18.30 12.11 -46.91
N PRO A 28 18.05 13.01 -45.94
CA PRO A 28 19.13 13.68 -45.23
C PRO A 28 19.99 12.63 -44.52
N ARG A 29 21.31 12.67 -44.71
CA ARG A 29 22.25 11.87 -43.92
C ARG A 29 22.12 12.29 -42.45
N ARG A 30 21.45 11.45 -41.63
CA ARG A 30 21.45 11.54 -40.17
C ARG A 30 22.91 11.57 -39.71
N ALA A 31 23.27 12.48 -38.79
CA ALA A 31 24.55 12.41 -38.10
C ALA A 31 24.74 11.00 -37.54
N PRO A 32 25.96 10.41 -37.57
CA PRO A 32 26.16 9.07 -37.04
C PRO A 32 25.72 9.06 -35.58
N GLY A 33 24.65 8.31 -35.28
CA GLY A 33 24.17 8.12 -33.92
C GLY A 33 25.25 7.45 -33.06
N MET A 34 25.11 7.51 -31.74
CA MET A 34 26.00 6.77 -30.84
C MET A 34 26.01 5.29 -31.25
N PRO A 35 27.19 4.65 -31.34
CA PRO A 35 27.28 3.24 -31.72
C PRO A 35 26.50 2.38 -30.72
N VAL A 36 25.58 1.56 -31.24
CA VAL A 36 24.83 0.56 -30.46
C VAL A 36 25.37 -0.81 -30.82
N TRP A 37 25.78 -1.56 -29.81
CA TRP A 37 26.19 -2.95 -29.95
C TRP A 37 24.98 -3.87 -29.71
N PRO A 38 25.04 -5.16 -30.10
CA PRO A 38 23.89 -6.04 -30.00
C PRO A 38 23.27 -6.15 -28.60
N GLY A 39 24.09 -6.08 -27.54
CA GLY A 39 23.62 -6.20 -26.16
C GLY A 39 22.99 -7.56 -25.88
N ALA A 40 22.00 -7.60 -24.99
CA ALA A 40 21.27 -8.81 -24.62
C ALA A 40 19.78 -8.49 -24.34
N PRO A 41 18.87 -9.42 -24.65
CA PRO A 41 17.43 -9.26 -24.38
C PRO A 41 17.06 -9.37 -22.89
N THR A 42 18.01 -9.80 -22.05
CA THR A 42 17.79 -9.97 -20.61
C THR A 42 19.01 -9.50 -19.80
N PRO A 43 18.78 -8.97 -18.58
CA PRO A 43 17.47 -8.64 -18.00
C PRO A 43 16.81 -7.44 -18.71
N LEU A 44 15.50 -7.25 -18.48
CA LEU A 44 14.74 -6.12 -19.03
C LEU A 44 15.10 -4.80 -18.32
N GLY A 45 14.88 -3.69 -19.04
CA GLY A 45 15.22 -2.34 -18.62
C GLY A 45 16.67 -1.95 -18.94
N ALA A 46 17.11 -0.84 -18.33
CA ALA A 46 18.50 -0.41 -18.37
C ALA A 46 19.35 -1.11 -17.30
N ARG A 47 20.47 -1.72 -17.70
CA ARG A 47 21.49 -2.27 -16.79
C ARG A 47 22.88 -1.77 -17.15
N PHE A 48 23.45 -0.98 -16.24
CA PHE A 48 24.85 -0.62 -16.31
C PHE A 48 25.71 -1.86 -16.07
N ARG A 49 26.71 -2.08 -16.92
CA ARG A 49 27.65 -3.19 -16.80
C ARG A 49 28.94 -2.92 -17.56
N VAL A 50 29.96 -3.72 -17.26
CA VAL A 50 31.13 -3.86 -18.14
C VAL A 50 30.74 -4.77 -19.31
N GLY A 51 30.73 -4.20 -20.51
CA GLY A 51 30.43 -4.90 -21.75
C GLY A 51 31.63 -5.62 -22.36
N PRO A 52 31.51 -6.08 -23.62
CA PRO A 52 32.62 -6.65 -24.38
C PRO A 52 33.86 -5.74 -24.37
N ASP A 53 35.04 -6.36 -24.44
CA ASP A 53 36.34 -5.68 -24.47
C ASP A 53 36.63 -4.78 -23.25
N GLY A 54 35.94 -5.01 -22.13
CA GLY A 54 36.12 -4.25 -20.89
C GLY A 54 35.49 -2.84 -20.92
N VAL A 55 34.65 -2.56 -21.92
CA VAL A 55 34.06 -1.23 -22.09
C VAL A 55 32.82 -1.06 -21.21
N ALA A 56 32.85 -0.09 -20.30
CA ALA A 56 31.70 0.27 -19.49
C ALA A 56 30.58 0.89 -20.35
N GLY A 57 29.33 0.52 -20.05
CA GLY A 57 28.17 1.05 -20.74
C GLY A 57 26.88 0.47 -20.19
N THR A 58 25.77 0.71 -20.88
CA THR A 58 24.45 0.27 -20.42
C THR A 58 23.77 -0.59 -21.47
N ASN A 59 23.27 -1.75 -21.04
CA ASN A 59 22.39 -2.60 -21.82
C ASN A 59 20.94 -2.14 -21.63
N PHE A 60 20.23 -1.88 -22.72
CA PHE A 60 18.80 -1.56 -22.72
C PHE A 60 18.03 -2.71 -23.35
N ALA A 61 16.93 -3.12 -22.72
CA ALA A 61 16.04 -4.16 -23.23
C ALA A 61 14.57 -3.82 -22.92
N LEU A 62 13.73 -3.78 -23.95
CA LEU A 62 12.32 -3.38 -23.84
C LEU A 62 11.43 -4.40 -24.55
N TRP A 63 10.48 -5.00 -23.82
CA TRP A 63 9.42 -5.78 -24.46
C TRP A 63 8.42 -4.83 -25.13
N ALA A 64 8.32 -4.93 -26.45
CA ALA A 64 7.42 -4.15 -27.29
C ALA A 64 7.05 -4.99 -28.52
N GLY A 65 6.22 -6.02 -28.31
CA GLY A 65 5.99 -7.08 -29.30
C GLY A 65 5.30 -6.61 -30.58
N GLY A 66 4.38 -5.65 -30.48
CA GLY A 66 3.71 -5.06 -31.65
C GLY A 66 4.45 -3.89 -32.32
N ALA A 67 5.64 -3.50 -31.85
CA ALA A 67 6.34 -2.32 -32.35
C ALA A 67 7.04 -2.56 -33.71
N GLU A 68 7.09 -1.54 -34.56
CA GLU A 68 7.82 -1.55 -35.84
C GLU A 68 9.28 -1.06 -35.68
N ALA A 69 9.53 -0.21 -34.69
CA ALA A 69 10.86 0.24 -34.30
C ALA A 69 10.86 0.82 -32.88
N VAL A 70 12.00 0.74 -32.21
CA VAL A 70 12.24 1.39 -30.92
C VAL A 70 13.47 2.29 -31.03
N GLU A 71 13.29 3.57 -30.67
CA GLU A 71 14.38 4.52 -30.48
C GLU A 71 14.60 4.72 -28.98
N LEU A 72 15.83 4.49 -28.53
CA LEU A 72 16.32 4.91 -27.22
C LEU A 72 16.68 6.41 -27.28
N CYS A 73 16.14 7.18 -26.35
CA CYS A 73 16.37 8.61 -26.23
C CYS A 73 17.21 8.89 -24.99
N LEU A 74 18.42 9.43 -25.17
CA LEU A 74 19.33 9.84 -24.09
C LEU A 74 19.28 11.37 -23.93
N PHE A 75 19.29 11.86 -22.70
CA PHE A 75 19.20 13.28 -22.39
C PHE A 75 20.44 13.77 -21.66
N ASP A 76 21.12 14.77 -22.20
CA ASP A 76 22.23 15.42 -21.49
C ASP A 76 21.74 16.36 -20.37
N GLU A 77 22.65 17.02 -19.67
CA GLU A 77 22.33 17.98 -18.59
C GLU A 77 21.43 19.13 -19.03
N SER A 78 21.60 19.61 -20.27
CA SER A 78 20.78 20.69 -20.85
C SER A 78 19.39 20.21 -21.28
N GLY A 79 19.13 18.91 -21.19
CA GLY A 79 17.88 18.29 -21.64
C GLY A 79 17.85 18.02 -23.15
N LYS A 80 18.99 18.14 -23.84
CA LYS A 80 19.07 17.86 -25.28
C LYS A 80 18.97 16.35 -25.49
N GLU A 81 18.05 15.97 -26.38
CA GLU A 81 17.78 14.58 -26.75
C GLU A 81 18.76 14.09 -27.83
N THR A 82 19.35 12.92 -27.59
CA THR A 82 20.08 12.13 -28.59
C THR A 82 19.36 10.80 -28.78
N ARG A 83 18.95 10.49 -30.01
CA ARG A 83 18.20 9.28 -30.34
C ARG A 83 19.09 8.25 -31.01
N THR A 84 18.99 7.00 -30.57
CA THR A 84 19.62 5.87 -31.24
C THR A 84 18.63 4.72 -31.38
N ARG A 85 18.71 3.96 -32.47
CA ARG A 85 17.78 2.86 -32.73
C ARG A 85 18.27 1.57 -32.05
N LEU A 86 17.38 0.85 -31.38
CA LEU A 86 17.64 -0.53 -30.98
C LEU A 86 17.44 -1.42 -32.20
N THR A 87 18.48 -2.12 -32.64
CA THR A 87 18.46 -2.89 -33.90
C THR A 87 18.21 -4.37 -33.70
N GLU A 88 18.48 -4.90 -32.49
CA GLU A 88 18.28 -6.31 -32.20
C GLU A 88 16.88 -6.55 -31.64
N LEU A 89 16.27 -7.65 -32.07
CA LEU A 89 14.95 -8.10 -31.65
C LEU A 89 14.99 -9.60 -31.38
N THR A 90 14.89 -9.98 -30.11
CA THR A 90 14.90 -11.38 -29.69
C THR A 90 13.69 -11.63 -28.78
N HIS A 91 12.83 -12.60 -29.11
CA HIS A 91 11.62 -12.90 -28.33
C HIS A 91 10.75 -11.66 -28.05
N GLU A 92 10.49 -10.84 -29.07
CA GLU A 92 9.69 -9.60 -28.95
C GLU A 92 10.31 -8.52 -28.05
N ILE A 93 11.58 -8.69 -27.65
CA ILE A 93 12.34 -7.74 -26.85
C ILE A 93 13.34 -7.02 -27.76
N TRP A 94 13.18 -5.70 -27.84
CA TRP A 94 14.12 -4.80 -28.50
C TRP A 94 15.29 -4.54 -27.57
N HIS A 95 16.52 -4.73 -28.03
CA HIS A 95 17.68 -4.55 -27.16
C HIS A 95 18.92 -3.98 -27.87
N GLY A 96 19.84 -3.48 -27.05
CA GLY A 96 21.13 -2.96 -27.48
C GLY A 96 22.00 -2.54 -26.30
N PHE A 97 23.32 -2.61 -26.48
CA PHE A 97 24.30 -2.09 -25.52
C PHE A 97 24.90 -0.80 -26.03
N VAL A 98 24.89 0.26 -25.21
CA VAL A 98 25.43 1.57 -25.57
C VAL A 98 26.69 1.85 -24.73
N PRO A 99 27.89 1.78 -25.35
CA PRO A 99 29.14 2.11 -24.69
C PRO A 99 29.16 3.54 -24.12
N GLY A 100 29.78 3.71 -22.94
CA GLY A 100 29.96 5.01 -22.30
C GLY A 100 28.72 5.60 -21.63
N VAL A 101 27.55 4.94 -21.72
CA VAL A 101 26.37 5.33 -20.94
C VAL A 101 26.53 4.84 -19.50
N MET A 102 26.68 5.79 -18.58
CA MET A 102 26.97 5.56 -17.16
C MET A 102 25.72 5.79 -16.28
N PRO A 103 25.73 5.33 -15.01
CA PRO A 103 24.70 5.68 -14.04
C PRO A 103 24.54 7.20 -13.89
N GLY A 104 23.30 7.64 -13.64
CA GLY A 104 22.88 9.04 -13.68
C GLY A 104 22.38 9.50 -15.07
N GLN A 105 22.64 8.74 -16.14
CA GLN A 105 22.13 9.05 -17.48
C GLN A 105 20.60 8.97 -17.51
N ARG A 106 19.96 10.07 -17.94
CA ARG A 106 18.52 10.14 -18.17
C ARG A 106 18.15 9.57 -19.53
N TYR A 107 17.07 8.80 -19.60
CA TYR A 107 16.62 8.17 -20.83
C TYR A 107 15.10 7.96 -20.89
N GLY A 108 14.62 7.62 -22.08
CA GLY A 108 13.27 7.11 -22.35
C GLY A 108 13.21 6.46 -23.73
N TYR A 109 12.02 6.08 -24.18
CA TYR A 109 11.83 5.45 -25.50
C TYR A 109 10.84 6.20 -26.37
N ARG A 110 11.02 6.10 -27.68
CA ARG A 110 10.00 6.37 -28.69
C ARG A 110 9.71 5.09 -29.43
N VAL A 111 8.47 4.64 -29.38
CA VAL A 111 8.04 3.37 -29.97
C VAL A 111 7.17 3.66 -31.18
N HIS A 112 7.56 3.09 -32.32
CA HIS A 112 6.90 3.25 -33.61
C HIS A 112 5.97 2.09 -33.87
N GLY A 113 4.83 2.36 -34.48
CA GLY A 113 3.84 1.37 -34.86
C GLY A 113 2.57 2.02 -35.42
N ARG A 114 1.57 1.21 -35.73
CA ARG A 114 0.30 1.67 -36.31
C ARG A 114 -0.53 2.48 -35.32
N TRP A 115 -0.91 3.70 -35.67
CA TRP A 115 -1.99 4.41 -34.96
C TRP A 115 -3.34 3.97 -35.53
N ASP A 116 -4.08 3.16 -34.78
CA ASP A 116 -5.46 2.79 -35.09
C ASP A 116 -6.27 2.49 -33.81
N PRO A 117 -6.77 3.54 -33.13
CA PRO A 117 -7.48 3.41 -31.86
C PRO A 117 -8.71 2.51 -31.92
N TRP A 118 -9.34 2.33 -33.08
CA TRP A 118 -10.50 1.44 -33.24
C TRP A 118 -10.16 -0.04 -33.08
N THR A 119 -8.91 -0.41 -33.35
CA THR A 119 -8.39 -1.76 -33.07
C THR A 119 -7.60 -1.82 -31.77
N GLY A 120 -7.58 -0.74 -30.98
CA GLY A 120 -6.81 -0.62 -29.74
C GLY A 120 -5.31 -0.31 -29.96
N ALA A 121 -4.87 -0.12 -31.20
CA ALA A 121 -3.48 0.22 -31.52
C ALA A 121 -3.23 1.72 -31.30
N ARG A 122 -2.31 2.06 -30.39
CA ARG A 122 -2.10 3.45 -29.90
C ARG A 122 -0.64 3.91 -29.94
N TRP A 123 0.17 3.37 -30.85
CA TRP A 123 1.56 3.80 -31.02
C TRP A 123 1.66 5.24 -31.54
N ASN A 124 2.39 6.07 -30.82
CA ASN A 124 2.65 7.45 -31.21
C ASN A 124 4.09 7.85 -30.83
N PRO A 125 5.04 7.85 -31.79
CA PRO A 125 6.45 8.14 -31.51
C PRO A 125 6.72 9.61 -31.16
N ALA A 126 5.74 10.52 -31.30
CA ALA A 126 5.85 11.87 -30.78
C ALA A 126 5.88 11.89 -29.24
N LYS A 127 5.39 10.83 -28.59
CA LYS A 127 5.38 10.70 -27.13
C LYS A 127 6.64 9.99 -26.66
N LEU A 128 7.37 10.63 -25.75
CA LEU A 128 8.46 10.00 -24.99
C LEU A 128 7.84 9.13 -23.90
N LEU A 129 8.28 7.88 -23.83
CA LEU A 129 7.74 6.85 -22.97
C LEU A 129 8.76 6.46 -21.89
N LEU A 130 8.28 6.34 -20.65
CA LEU A 130 9.05 5.83 -19.53
C LEU A 130 9.28 4.32 -19.69
N ASP A 131 10.50 3.88 -19.40
CA ASP A 131 10.82 2.45 -19.33
C ASP A 131 10.02 1.78 -18.18
N PRO A 132 9.23 0.72 -18.45
CA PRO A 132 8.51 0.00 -17.41
C PRO A 132 9.41 -0.63 -16.34
N TYR A 133 10.70 -0.83 -16.67
CA TYR A 133 11.75 -1.35 -15.81
C TYR A 133 12.72 -0.26 -15.31
N ALA A 134 12.37 1.02 -15.44
CA ALA A 134 13.15 2.10 -14.83
C ALA A 134 13.21 1.93 -13.30
N ARG A 135 14.42 1.83 -12.76
CA ARG A 135 14.68 1.72 -11.31
C ARG A 135 14.78 3.07 -10.59
N ALA A 136 14.86 4.14 -11.35
CA ALA A 136 14.80 5.51 -10.86
C ALA A 136 14.15 6.39 -11.93
N VAL A 137 13.42 7.42 -11.48
CA VAL A 137 12.68 8.35 -12.32
C VAL A 137 13.01 9.77 -11.89
N ASP A 138 13.34 10.62 -12.86
CA ASP A 138 13.69 12.03 -12.66
C ASP A 138 12.66 12.94 -13.33
N GLY A 139 12.10 13.87 -12.54
CA GLY A 139 11.12 14.87 -12.95
C GLY A 139 9.69 14.59 -12.47
N ASP A 140 8.81 15.57 -12.69
CA ASP A 140 7.40 15.53 -12.30
C ASP A 140 6.47 15.25 -13.48
N PHE A 141 5.29 14.69 -13.21
CA PHE A 141 4.22 14.50 -14.19
C PHE A 141 3.29 15.73 -14.22
N GLY A 142 3.48 16.62 -15.21
CA GLY A 142 2.67 17.86 -15.34
C GLY A 142 1.37 17.75 -16.16
N LEU A 143 1.10 16.58 -16.76
CA LEU A 143 -0.03 16.27 -17.66
C LEU A 143 -0.52 17.40 -18.61
N PRO A 144 0.36 18.13 -19.33
CA PRO A 144 -0.10 19.08 -20.35
C PRO A 144 -0.64 18.32 -21.59
N PRO A 145 -1.37 18.97 -22.51
CA PRO A 145 -1.95 18.32 -23.69
C PRO A 145 -0.96 17.47 -24.51
N GLU A 146 0.33 17.82 -24.52
CA GLU A 146 1.39 17.15 -25.26
C GLU A 146 1.62 15.70 -24.81
N VAL A 147 1.32 15.35 -23.56
CA VAL A 147 1.54 13.99 -23.03
C VAL A 147 0.45 12.99 -23.40
N TYR A 148 -0.60 13.46 -24.07
CA TYR A 148 -1.68 12.61 -24.55
C TYR A 148 -1.34 12.16 -25.98
N GLY A 149 -1.44 10.86 -26.25
CA GLY A 149 -1.26 10.30 -27.61
C GLY A 149 -2.27 10.86 -28.62
N HIS A 150 -3.37 11.44 -28.12
CA HIS A 150 -4.48 12.00 -28.88
C HIS A 150 -4.72 13.48 -28.52
N VAL A 151 -5.49 14.19 -29.34
CA VAL A 151 -5.82 15.60 -29.09
C VAL A 151 -6.86 15.71 -27.98
N ARG A 152 -6.39 15.97 -26.75
CA ARG A 152 -7.22 16.03 -25.53
C ARG A 152 -8.42 16.96 -25.67
N ASP A 153 -8.19 18.18 -26.15
CA ASP A 153 -9.20 19.24 -26.21
C ASP A 153 -9.91 19.30 -27.59
N TRP A 154 -10.10 18.14 -28.24
CA TRP A 154 -10.79 18.04 -29.53
C TRP A 154 -12.27 18.46 -29.41
N PRO A 155 -12.85 19.22 -30.37
CA PRO A 155 -14.23 19.71 -30.26
C PRO A 155 -15.28 18.61 -30.11
N GLN A 156 -15.08 17.45 -30.74
CA GLN A 156 -15.95 16.28 -30.63
C GLN A 156 -15.37 15.26 -29.63
N GLN A 157 -15.59 15.50 -28.33
CA GLN A 157 -15.01 14.69 -27.25
C GLN A 157 -15.25 13.18 -27.38
N GLN A 158 -16.37 12.77 -27.98
CA GLN A 158 -16.70 11.35 -28.24
C GLN A 158 -15.76 10.64 -29.22
N VAL A 159 -14.90 11.36 -29.95
CA VAL A 159 -13.89 10.81 -30.87
C VAL A 159 -12.49 11.39 -30.61
N ALA A 160 -12.30 12.16 -29.53
CA ALA A 160 -11.04 12.82 -29.23
C ALA A 160 -9.86 11.84 -29.18
N ASP A 161 -10.05 10.67 -28.56
CA ASP A 161 -9.03 9.61 -28.46
C ASP A 161 -8.63 8.95 -29.79
N THR A 162 -9.33 9.26 -30.89
CA THR A 162 -9.03 8.76 -32.24
C THR A 162 -8.16 9.72 -33.05
N VAL A 163 -8.11 11.00 -32.66
CA VAL A 163 -7.35 12.04 -33.35
C VAL A 163 -5.94 12.06 -32.78
N ARG A 164 -4.95 11.61 -33.55
CA ARG A 164 -3.54 11.54 -33.11
C ARG A 164 -2.98 12.95 -32.85
N ASP A 165 -2.24 13.10 -31.77
CA ASP A 165 -1.51 14.32 -31.46
C ASP A 165 -0.01 14.16 -31.74
N ASP A 166 0.53 14.92 -32.68
CA ASP A 166 1.92 14.80 -33.14
C ASP A 166 2.91 15.71 -32.38
N ARG A 167 2.48 16.42 -31.33
CA ARG A 167 3.38 17.25 -30.51
C ARG A 167 4.32 16.41 -29.66
N ASP A 168 5.54 16.89 -29.49
CA ASP A 168 6.55 16.23 -28.68
C ASP A 168 6.26 16.34 -27.17
N SER A 169 6.22 15.21 -26.47
CA SER A 169 6.02 15.17 -25.01
C SER A 169 7.32 15.20 -24.19
N ALA A 170 8.49 15.05 -24.82
CA ALA A 170 9.76 14.91 -24.11
C ALA A 170 10.06 16.01 -23.06
N PRO A 171 9.72 17.29 -23.26
CA PRO A 171 9.93 18.32 -22.24
C PRO A 171 9.08 18.15 -20.97
N PHE A 172 7.96 17.41 -21.05
CA PHE A 172 6.89 17.43 -20.06
C PHE A 172 6.68 16.13 -19.28
N VAL A 173 7.35 15.05 -19.69
CA VAL A 173 7.30 13.76 -19.00
C VAL A 173 8.59 13.51 -18.23
N PRO A 174 8.58 12.79 -17.10
CA PRO A 174 9.80 12.41 -16.43
C PRO A 174 10.58 11.35 -17.22
N LYS A 175 11.85 11.17 -16.85
CA LYS A 175 12.80 10.31 -17.57
C LYS A 175 13.23 9.19 -16.64
N GLY A 176 13.42 8.00 -17.21
CA GLY A 176 14.11 6.92 -16.51
C GLY A 176 15.57 7.33 -16.27
N VAL A 177 16.17 6.81 -15.21
CA VAL A 177 17.58 7.05 -14.89
C VAL A 177 18.32 5.72 -14.82
N VAL A 178 19.47 5.64 -15.47
CA VAL A 178 20.38 4.49 -15.32
C VAL A 178 20.94 4.53 -13.90
N VAL A 179 20.81 3.44 -13.15
CA VAL A 179 21.33 3.31 -11.78
C VAL A 179 22.43 2.27 -11.70
N HIS A 180 23.25 2.37 -10.66
CA HIS A 180 24.27 1.37 -10.33
C HIS A 180 23.71 0.28 -9.42
N ASP A 181 24.32 -0.91 -9.47
CA ASP A 181 23.95 -2.11 -8.70
C ASP A 181 24.90 -2.38 -7.53
N ASP A 182 25.56 -1.34 -6.98
CA ASP A 182 26.67 -1.52 -6.03
C ASP A 182 26.27 -1.67 -4.55
N ASP A 183 25.00 -1.44 -4.20
CA ASP A 183 24.61 -1.57 -2.79
C ASP A 183 24.48 -3.05 -2.42
N ASP A 184 25.37 -3.50 -1.56
CA ASP A 184 25.39 -4.87 -1.09
C ASP A 184 24.49 -5.07 0.15
N TRP A 185 23.67 -6.13 0.11
CA TRP A 185 22.84 -6.60 1.22
C TRP A 185 23.55 -7.63 2.10
N GLN A 186 24.80 -8.00 1.81
CA GLN A 186 25.53 -9.06 2.52
C GLN A 186 25.51 -8.94 4.05
N ASP A 187 25.59 -7.72 4.60
CA ASP A 187 25.59 -7.50 6.05
C ASP A 187 24.19 -7.27 6.66
N ASP A 188 23.15 -7.19 5.83
CA ASP A 188 21.77 -6.99 6.33
C ASP A 188 21.20 -8.23 7.02
N ARG A 189 20.51 -8.00 8.13
CA ARG A 189 19.85 -9.05 8.92
C ARG A 189 18.36 -8.82 8.94
N ARG A 190 17.66 -9.39 7.96
CA ARG A 190 16.20 -9.38 7.90
C ARG A 190 15.57 -9.91 9.20
N PRO A 191 14.63 -9.16 9.82
CA PRO A 191 14.00 -9.57 11.07
C PRO A 191 13.25 -10.91 10.98
N LYS A 192 12.51 -11.14 9.89
CA LYS A 192 11.73 -12.37 9.64
C LYS A 192 10.79 -12.73 10.80
N THR A 193 10.10 -11.73 11.32
CA THR A 193 9.16 -11.87 12.43
C THR A 193 8.04 -12.84 12.02
N PRO A 194 7.82 -13.94 12.77
CA PRO A 194 6.77 -14.89 12.45
C PRO A 194 5.39 -14.21 12.37
N TRP A 195 4.51 -14.73 11.51
CA TRP A 195 3.17 -14.18 11.34
C TRP A 195 2.37 -14.05 12.64
N ALA A 196 2.44 -15.06 13.52
CA ALA A 196 1.75 -15.02 14.81
C ALA A 196 2.26 -13.88 15.73
N ASP A 197 3.50 -13.45 15.53
CA ASP A 197 4.17 -12.46 16.38
C ASP A 197 4.13 -11.06 15.75
N SER A 198 3.50 -10.93 14.58
CA SER A 198 3.47 -9.70 13.81
C SER A 198 2.44 -8.72 14.35
N VAL A 199 2.84 -7.45 14.44
CA VAL A 199 1.97 -6.28 14.62
C VAL A 199 2.32 -5.30 13.51
N ILE A 200 1.37 -5.07 12.60
CA ILE A 200 1.57 -4.24 11.41
C ILE A 200 1.21 -2.80 11.72
N TYR A 201 2.02 -1.87 11.24
CA TYR A 201 1.81 -0.43 11.36
C TYR A 201 1.74 0.21 9.98
N GLU A 202 0.52 0.45 9.49
CA GLU A 202 0.26 1.10 8.21
C GLU A 202 0.64 2.59 8.30
N THR A 203 1.55 3.06 7.45
CA THR A 203 2.08 4.41 7.53
C THR A 203 2.40 5.02 6.16
N HIS A 204 2.27 6.34 6.07
CA HIS A 204 2.60 7.09 4.87
C HIS A 204 3.98 7.75 5.04
N VAL A 205 4.94 7.46 4.15
CA VAL A 205 6.34 7.97 4.22
C VAL A 205 6.39 9.48 4.49
N ARG A 206 5.65 10.25 3.68
CA ARG A 206 5.55 11.70 3.86
C ARG A 206 4.87 12.13 5.15
N GLY A 207 3.59 11.79 5.33
CA GLY A 207 2.79 12.25 6.47
C GLY A 207 3.34 11.84 7.82
N PHE A 208 4.05 10.72 7.91
CA PHE A 208 4.61 10.24 9.17
C PHE A 208 5.60 11.23 9.77
N THR A 209 6.55 11.73 8.96
CA THR A 209 7.64 12.57 9.47
C THR A 209 7.51 14.05 9.11
N LYS A 210 6.51 14.45 8.30
CA LYS A 210 6.42 15.82 7.77
C LYS A 210 6.40 16.91 8.84
N LEU A 211 5.75 16.66 9.97
CA LEU A 211 5.66 17.58 11.11
C LEU A 211 6.43 17.09 12.35
N HIS A 212 7.31 16.10 12.21
CA HIS A 212 8.01 15.54 13.36
C HIS A 212 9.10 16.51 13.88
N PRO A 213 9.00 17.00 15.13
CA PRO A 213 9.89 18.06 15.63
C PRO A 213 11.34 17.60 15.78
N GLY A 214 11.55 16.34 16.18
CA GLY A 214 12.88 15.73 16.34
C GLY A 214 13.63 15.36 15.06
N ILE A 215 13.09 15.68 13.87
CA ILE A 215 13.71 15.37 12.57
C ILE A 215 14.09 16.70 11.88
N PRO A 216 15.31 16.85 11.31
CA PRO A 216 15.70 18.03 10.53
C PRO A 216 14.74 18.31 9.36
N GLU A 217 14.43 19.58 9.11
CA GLU A 217 13.40 19.99 8.15
C GLU A 217 13.61 19.41 6.74
N GLU A 218 14.87 19.36 6.29
CA GLU A 218 15.29 18.83 5.00
C GLU A 218 15.07 17.32 4.84
N LEU A 219 14.92 16.58 5.95
CA LEU A 219 14.62 15.14 5.95
C LEU A 219 13.14 14.84 6.17
N ARG A 220 12.32 15.82 6.59
CA ARG A 220 10.91 15.59 6.93
C ARG A 220 10.08 15.20 5.72
N GLY A 221 9.36 14.10 5.85
CA GLY A 221 8.48 13.55 4.83
C GLY A 221 9.22 12.79 3.73
N THR A 222 10.38 12.22 4.04
CA THR A 222 11.24 11.48 3.11
C THR A 222 11.60 10.10 3.65
N TYR A 223 12.18 9.23 2.82
CA TYR A 223 12.75 7.95 3.25
C TYR A 223 13.83 8.16 4.32
N ALA A 224 14.71 9.15 4.15
CA ALA A 224 15.70 9.51 5.17
C ALA A 224 15.07 10.00 6.48
N GLY A 225 13.93 10.67 6.42
CA GLY A 225 13.14 11.03 7.60
C GLY A 225 12.62 9.80 8.34
N LEU A 226 12.06 8.82 7.62
CA LEU A 226 11.57 7.58 8.24
C LEU A 226 12.72 6.73 8.83
N ALA A 227 13.91 6.81 8.23
CA ALA A 227 15.14 6.19 8.72
C ALA A 227 15.76 6.91 9.93
N HIS A 228 15.28 8.11 10.27
CA HIS A 228 15.88 8.93 11.33
C HIS A 228 15.66 8.30 12.71
N PRO A 229 16.63 8.35 13.64
CA PRO A 229 16.49 7.76 14.98
C PRO A 229 15.21 8.14 15.72
N ALA A 230 14.76 9.39 15.60
CA ALA A 230 13.52 9.85 16.25
C ALA A 230 12.25 9.12 15.74
N ALA A 231 12.18 8.81 14.43
CA ALA A 231 11.08 8.04 13.86
C ALA A 231 11.13 6.58 14.33
N ILE A 232 12.32 5.99 14.31
CA ILE A 232 12.54 4.59 14.74
C ILE A 232 12.26 4.42 16.24
N GLU A 233 12.68 5.37 17.08
CA GLU A 233 12.43 5.35 18.52
C GLU A 233 10.93 5.27 18.84
N HIS A 234 10.08 6.02 18.11
CA HIS A 234 8.64 5.93 18.25
C HIS A 234 8.11 4.53 17.94
N LEU A 235 8.51 3.95 16.80
CA LEU A 235 8.08 2.62 16.36
C LEU A 235 8.50 1.53 17.35
N VAL A 236 9.75 1.59 17.83
CA VAL A 236 10.29 0.67 18.83
C VAL A 236 9.55 0.82 20.17
N LYS A 237 9.30 2.05 20.62
CA LYS A 237 8.56 2.33 21.86
C LYS A 237 7.11 1.84 21.78
N LEU A 238 6.48 1.98 20.61
CA LEU A 238 5.13 1.44 20.38
C LEU A 238 5.14 -0.11 20.38
N GLY A 239 6.23 -0.73 19.91
CA GLY A 239 6.42 -2.18 19.93
C GLY A 239 5.91 -2.91 18.68
N VAL A 240 5.69 -2.18 17.58
CA VAL A 240 5.30 -2.75 16.28
C VAL A 240 6.47 -3.53 15.67
N THR A 241 6.18 -4.50 14.82
CA THR A 241 7.21 -5.39 14.26
C THR A 241 7.38 -5.25 12.76
N ALA A 242 6.43 -4.58 12.10
CA ALA A 242 6.46 -4.34 10.67
C ALA A 242 5.81 -2.99 10.36
N VAL A 243 6.42 -2.22 9.45
CA VAL A 243 5.75 -1.07 8.82
C VAL A 243 5.18 -1.51 7.47
N GLU A 244 3.92 -1.18 7.23
CA GLU A 244 3.29 -1.30 5.92
C GLU A 244 3.24 0.10 5.29
N LEU A 245 4.10 0.34 4.31
CA LEU A 245 4.18 1.64 3.65
C LEU A 245 3.08 1.74 2.60
N LEU A 246 2.31 2.84 2.65
CA LEU A 246 1.48 3.26 1.51
C LEU A 246 2.33 3.35 0.22
N PRO A 247 1.71 3.28 -0.97
CA PRO A 247 2.43 3.08 -2.23
C PRO A 247 3.69 3.94 -2.42
N VAL A 248 4.82 3.26 -2.57
CA VAL A 248 6.14 3.87 -2.84
C VAL A 248 6.65 3.63 -4.25
N HIS A 249 5.94 2.87 -5.09
CA HIS A 249 6.21 2.86 -6.52
C HIS A 249 6.14 4.29 -7.07
N GLN A 250 6.92 4.60 -8.10
CA GLN A 250 6.77 5.88 -8.78
C GLN A 250 5.35 5.96 -9.35
N PHE A 251 4.57 6.91 -8.85
CA PHE A 251 3.23 7.22 -9.33
C PHE A 251 3.17 8.58 -10.03
N ALA A 252 2.04 8.84 -10.69
CA ALA A 252 1.68 10.13 -11.25
C ALA A 252 0.36 10.63 -10.66
N HIS A 253 0.11 11.93 -10.76
CA HIS A 253 -1.15 12.53 -10.30
C HIS A 253 -2.19 12.54 -11.43
N GLU A 254 -3.45 12.35 -11.08
CA GLU A 254 -4.57 12.35 -12.00
C GLU A 254 -4.86 13.76 -12.54
N ASP A 255 -5.29 13.85 -13.80
CA ASP A 255 -5.58 15.14 -14.47
C ASP A 255 -6.63 15.96 -13.71
N HIS A 256 -7.66 15.32 -13.15
CA HIS A 256 -8.70 16.03 -12.41
C HIS A 256 -8.19 16.62 -11.09
N LEU A 257 -7.21 16.00 -10.43
CA LEU A 257 -6.59 16.53 -9.22
C LEU A 257 -5.71 17.74 -9.56
N LEU A 258 -4.83 17.60 -10.56
CA LEU A 258 -3.92 18.68 -10.97
C LEU A 258 -4.69 19.94 -11.37
N ARG A 259 -5.81 19.80 -12.10
CA ARG A 259 -6.68 20.92 -12.47
C ARG A 259 -7.31 21.66 -11.28
N ARG A 260 -7.42 21.00 -10.12
CA ARG A 260 -7.92 21.59 -8.87
C ARG A 260 -6.79 22.07 -7.95
N GLY A 261 -5.53 21.96 -8.37
CA GLY A 261 -4.37 22.26 -7.52
C GLY A 261 -4.13 21.22 -6.42
N LEU A 262 -4.71 20.02 -6.57
CA LEU A 262 -4.52 18.88 -5.67
C LEU A 262 -3.53 17.89 -6.27
N LYS A 263 -3.05 16.96 -5.45
CA LYS A 263 -2.14 15.88 -5.84
C LYS A 263 -2.60 14.58 -5.22
N ASN A 264 -2.33 13.46 -5.87
CA ASN A 264 -2.48 12.15 -5.24
C ASN A 264 -1.47 12.05 -4.10
N TYR A 265 -1.97 12.05 -2.87
CA TYR A 265 -1.19 11.95 -1.66
C TYR A 265 -0.85 10.50 -1.39
N TRP A 266 -1.85 9.60 -1.39
CA TRP A 266 -1.64 8.18 -1.06
C TRP A 266 -0.72 7.43 -2.04
N GLY A 267 -0.74 7.77 -3.33
CA GLY A 267 0.12 7.17 -4.34
C GLY A 267 -0.44 5.94 -5.07
N TYR A 268 -1.72 5.59 -4.89
CA TYR A 268 -2.41 4.49 -5.60
C TYR A 268 -2.66 4.80 -7.07
N ASN A 269 -1.60 5.13 -7.81
CA ASN A 269 -1.66 5.46 -9.24
C ASN A 269 -0.28 5.21 -9.89
N SER A 270 0.21 3.97 -9.78
CA SER A 270 1.58 3.59 -10.16
C SER A 270 1.85 3.73 -11.66
N ILE A 271 3.09 4.08 -12.02
CA ILE A 271 3.59 4.13 -13.40
C ILE A 271 5.02 3.60 -13.56
N GLY A 272 5.82 3.57 -12.50
CA GLY A 272 7.16 2.96 -12.48
C GLY A 272 7.27 1.92 -11.36
N TYR A 273 7.09 0.64 -11.70
CA TYR A 273 7.03 -0.45 -10.71
C TYR A 273 8.35 -0.74 -9.99
N PHE A 274 9.49 -0.36 -10.57
CA PHE A 274 10.81 -0.63 -10.00
C PHE A 274 11.43 0.61 -9.34
N ALA A 275 10.82 1.78 -9.50
CA ALA A 275 11.38 3.03 -9.00
C ALA A 275 10.69 3.41 -7.68
N PRO A 276 11.44 3.68 -6.60
CA PRO A 276 10.88 4.36 -5.45
C PRO A 276 10.45 5.77 -5.86
N HIS A 277 9.31 6.23 -5.34
CA HIS A 277 8.73 7.52 -5.67
C HIS A 277 9.71 8.64 -5.34
N ALA A 278 10.08 9.40 -6.37
CA ALA A 278 11.16 10.36 -6.32
C ALA A 278 10.90 11.51 -5.33
N ALA A 279 9.64 11.93 -5.15
CA ALA A 279 9.29 13.04 -4.26
C ALA A 279 9.39 12.70 -2.76
N TYR A 280 9.63 11.42 -2.43
CA TYR A 280 9.91 10.97 -1.06
C TYR A 280 11.42 10.86 -0.78
N ALA A 281 12.31 11.26 -1.69
CA ALA A 281 13.75 11.28 -1.44
C ALA A 281 14.25 12.69 -1.09
N ALA A 282 15.09 12.79 -0.05
CA ALA A 282 15.81 14.01 0.31
C ALA A 282 17.10 14.20 -0.50
N SER A 283 17.72 13.11 -0.97
CA SER A 283 19.06 13.07 -1.56
C SER A 283 19.12 13.31 -3.07
N GLY A 284 17.96 13.48 -3.73
CA GLY A 284 17.84 13.75 -5.16
C GLY A 284 17.21 12.60 -5.96
N THR A 285 17.01 12.84 -7.25
CA THR A 285 16.15 12.04 -8.14
C THR A 285 16.89 11.36 -9.30
N ARG A 286 18.23 11.52 -9.36
CA ARG A 286 19.09 10.96 -10.40
C ARG A 286 19.67 9.58 -10.03
N GLY A 287 18.88 8.80 -9.30
CA GLY A 287 19.26 7.49 -8.77
C GLY A 287 19.50 7.49 -7.26
N GLN A 288 19.65 8.66 -6.63
CA GLN A 288 19.88 8.74 -5.18
C GLN A 288 18.69 8.22 -4.36
N GLN A 289 17.46 8.35 -4.87
CA GLN A 289 16.25 7.81 -4.25
C GLN A 289 16.32 6.30 -4.00
N VAL A 290 17.04 5.55 -4.85
CA VAL A 290 17.23 4.10 -4.70
C VAL A 290 18.07 3.82 -3.46
N GLY A 291 19.23 4.47 -3.35
CA GLY A 291 20.11 4.30 -2.19
C GLY A 291 19.49 4.81 -0.90
N GLU A 292 18.70 5.88 -0.94
CA GLU A 292 18.00 6.40 0.25
C GLU A 292 16.94 5.44 0.77
N PHE A 293 16.14 4.85 -0.13
CA PHE A 293 15.17 3.81 0.24
C PHE A 293 15.88 2.61 0.88
N LYS A 294 16.97 2.10 0.28
CA LYS A 294 17.71 0.96 0.84
C LYS A 294 18.27 1.26 2.24
N ARG A 295 18.77 2.48 2.47
CA ARG A 295 19.23 2.91 3.81
C ARG A 295 18.10 2.96 4.83
N MET A 296 16.90 3.40 4.43
CA MET A 296 15.72 3.37 5.28
C MET A 296 15.35 1.95 5.69
N VAL A 297 15.29 1.02 4.73
CA VAL A 297 15.02 -0.40 5.02
C VAL A 297 16.06 -0.98 5.97
N ARG A 298 17.36 -0.73 5.72
CA ARG A 298 18.44 -1.18 6.61
C ARG A 298 18.29 -0.64 8.04
N ALA A 299 17.98 0.64 8.20
CA ALA A 299 17.80 1.24 9.53
C ALA A 299 16.60 0.62 10.27
N LEU A 300 15.52 0.30 9.57
CA LEU A 300 14.36 -0.42 10.14
C LEU A 300 14.73 -1.87 10.52
N HIS A 301 15.45 -2.59 9.66
CA HIS A 301 15.92 -3.94 9.97
C HIS A 301 16.87 -3.99 11.18
N GLU A 302 17.78 -3.02 11.30
CA GLU A 302 18.66 -2.88 12.47
C GLU A 302 17.87 -2.69 13.78
N ALA A 303 16.69 -2.07 13.71
CA ALA A 303 15.74 -1.93 14.81
C ALA A 303 14.80 -3.16 14.98
N GLY A 304 14.93 -4.19 14.14
CA GLY A 304 14.08 -5.39 14.19
C GLY A 304 12.71 -5.20 13.55
N ILE A 305 12.52 -4.19 12.71
CA ILE A 305 11.24 -3.84 12.07
C ILE A 305 11.28 -4.24 10.59
N GLU A 306 10.31 -5.06 10.18
CA GLU A 306 10.16 -5.47 8.78
C GLU A 306 9.54 -4.37 7.93
N VAL A 307 9.81 -4.40 6.61
CA VAL A 307 9.21 -3.47 5.64
C VAL A 307 8.30 -4.21 4.69
N ILE A 308 7.01 -3.88 4.74
CA ILE A 308 5.97 -4.35 3.83
C ILE A 308 5.58 -3.17 2.92
N LEU A 309 5.46 -3.43 1.62
CA LEU A 309 5.02 -2.41 0.67
C LEU A 309 3.58 -2.64 0.23
N ASP A 310 2.75 -1.60 0.30
CA ASP A 310 1.51 -1.57 -0.46
C ASP A 310 1.82 -1.37 -1.95
N VAL A 311 1.35 -2.31 -2.77
CA VAL A 311 1.68 -2.40 -4.20
C VAL A 311 0.45 -2.42 -5.08
N VAL A 312 0.44 -1.53 -6.06
CA VAL A 312 -0.60 -1.43 -7.08
C VAL A 312 -0.10 -2.05 -8.38
N TYR A 313 -0.58 -3.25 -8.68
CA TYR A 313 -0.33 -3.95 -9.96
C TYR A 313 -1.61 -4.14 -10.78
N ASN A 314 -2.77 -3.72 -10.27
CA ASN A 314 -4.06 -3.96 -10.91
C ASN A 314 -4.37 -2.92 -12.01
N HIS A 315 -3.92 -1.66 -11.85
CA HIS A 315 -4.07 -0.56 -12.82
C HIS A 315 -2.80 0.30 -12.94
N THR A 316 -2.84 1.34 -13.80
CA THR A 316 -1.76 2.33 -13.97
C THR A 316 -2.28 3.77 -14.03
N ALA A 317 -1.36 4.73 -13.87
CA ALA A 317 -1.60 6.15 -14.09
C ALA A 317 -1.98 6.58 -15.51
N GLU A 318 -1.99 5.66 -16.47
CA GLU A 318 -2.37 5.99 -17.84
C GLU A 318 -3.89 6.07 -18.03
N ALA A 319 -4.70 5.69 -17.02
CA ALA A 319 -6.16 5.69 -17.05
C ALA A 319 -6.74 5.01 -18.32
N GLY A 320 -7.97 5.34 -18.72
CA GLY A 320 -8.63 4.77 -19.90
C GLY A 320 -8.20 5.39 -21.24
N GLU A 321 -9.06 5.33 -22.25
CA GLU A 321 -8.79 5.81 -23.61
C GLU A 321 -8.50 7.30 -23.72
N LEU A 322 -9.09 8.12 -22.83
CA LEU A 322 -8.85 9.55 -22.74
C LEU A 322 -7.67 9.92 -21.83
N GLY A 323 -7.03 8.94 -21.19
CA GLY A 323 -5.88 9.15 -20.34
C GLY A 323 -4.59 9.45 -21.11
N PRO A 324 -3.52 9.85 -20.40
CA PRO A 324 -2.23 10.19 -21.00
C PRO A 324 -1.54 8.95 -21.61
N THR A 325 -0.44 9.18 -22.33
CA THR A 325 0.43 8.13 -22.90
C THR A 325 1.83 8.34 -22.35
N LEU A 326 2.15 7.63 -21.27
CA LEU A 326 3.32 7.83 -20.43
C LEU A 326 4.31 6.64 -20.51
N SER A 327 3.81 5.42 -20.68
CA SER A 327 4.62 4.20 -20.74
C SER A 327 3.89 3.09 -21.52
N LEU A 328 3.24 2.15 -20.83
CA LEU A 328 2.73 0.89 -21.38
C LEU A 328 1.79 1.08 -22.57
N LYS A 329 0.91 2.09 -22.52
CA LYS A 329 -0.05 2.42 -23.57
C LYS A 329 0.65 2.76 -24.89
N GLY A 330 1.78 3.47 -24.82
CA GLY A 330 2.57 3.83 -25.99
C GLY A 330 3.52 2.73 -26.45
N ILE A 331 3.88 1.80 -25.55
CA ILE A 331 4.79 0.67 -25.84
C ILE A 331 4.06 -0.47 -26.53
N ASP A 332 2.98 -0.97 -25.92
CA ASP A 332 2.14 -2.04 -26.46
C ASP A 332 0.77 -2.09 -25.75
N ASN A 333 -0.13 -1.18 -26.15
CA ASN A 333 -1.42 -1.00 -25.48
C ASN A 333 -2.22 -2.30 -25.30
N ARG A 334 -2.32 -3.11 -26.35
CA ARG A 334 -3.08 -4.37 -26.35
C ARG A 334 -2.37 -5.47 -25.55
N GLY A 335 -1.04 -5.45 -25.54
CA GLY A 335 -0.24 -6.39 -24.77
C GLY A 335 -0.36 -6.18 -23.27
N TYR A 336 -0.37 -4.92 -22.81
CA TYR A 336 -0.37 -4.59 -21.38
C TYR A 336 -1.77 -4.48 -20.75
N TYR A 337 -2.79 -4.03 -21.47
CA TYR A 337 -4.11 -3.74 -20.89
C TYR A 337 -5.21 -4.68 -21.36
N ARG A 338 -6.18 -4.94 -20.48
CA ARG A 338 -7.43 -5.60 -20.84
C ARG A 338 -8.31 -4.62 -21.61
N LEU A 339 -8.66 -4.98 -22.83
CA LEU A 339 -9.58 -4.22 -23.68
C LEU A 339 -10.95 -4.89 -23.70
N GLN A 340 -11.99 -4.09 -23.95
CA GLN A 340 -13.34 -4.62 -24.14
C GLN A 340 -13.48 -5.29 -25.51
N SER A 341 -14.67 -5.85 -25.79
CA SER A 341 -15.01 -6.33 -27.14
C SER A 341 -14.92 -5.21 -28.18
N ASP A 342 -15.29 -3.99 -27.81
CA ASP A 342 -14.83 -2.77 -28.47
C ASP A 342 -13.39 -2.48 -28.03
N ALA A 343 -12.43 -2.89 -28.86
CA ALA A 343 -11.00 -2.78 -28.58
C ALA A 343 -10.50 -1.33 -28.42
N ARG A 344 -11.34 -0.32 -28.71
CA ARG A 344 -11.04 1.09 -28.41
C ARG A 344 -11.06 1.39 -26.92
N ARG A 345 -11.86 0.64 -26.14
CA ARG A 345 -12.17 0.85 -24.71
C ARG A 345 -11.46 -0.18 -23.82
N TYR A 346 -11.29 0.18 -22.55
CA TYR A 346 -10.61 -0.62 -21.54
C TYR A 346 -11.61 -1.35 -20.66
N ALA A 347 -11.30 -2.58 -20.27
CA ALA A 347 -12.00 -3.22 -19.17
C ALA A 347 -11.49 -2.60 -17.87
N ASP A 348 -12.41 -2.15 -17.02
CA ASP A 348 -12.07 -1.51 -15.75
C ASP A 348 -12.75 -2.24 -14.59
N TYR A 349 -11.97 -3.09 -13.92
CA TYR A 349 -12.37 -3.78 -12.69
C TYR A 349 -11.86 -3.06 -11.42
N THR A 350 -11.21 -1.91 -11.59
CA THR A 350 -10.48 -1.18 -10.54
C THR A 350 -11.17 0.14 -10.18
N GLY A 351 -11.93 0.72 -11.11
CA GLY A 351 -12.49 2.06 -10.99
C GLY A 351 -11.51 3.18 -11.40
N CYS A 352 -10.30 2.81 -11.86
CA CYS A 352 -9.22 3.75 -12.21
C CYS A 352 -9.06 3.94 -13.73
N GLY A 353 -9.98 3.40 -14.53
CA GLY A 353 -10.06 3.57 -15.98
C GLY A 353 -9.35 2.49 -16.81
N ASN A 354 -8.49 1.66 -16.22
CA ASN A 354 -7.88 0.51 -16.90
C ASN A 354 -7.66 -0.68 -15.95
N THR A 355 -7.35 -1.84 -16.52
CA THR A 355 -6.89 -3.01 -15.76
C THR A 355 -5.77 -3.71 -16.52
N LEU A 356 -4.69 -4.07 -15.83
CA LEU A 356 -3.57 -4.80 -16.44
C LEU A 356 -3.97 -6.20 -16.90
N HIS A 357 -3.40 -6.63 -18.01
CA HIS A 357 -3.67 -7.92 -18.64
C HIS A 357 -2.82 -9.03 -18.03
N VAL A 358 -3.07 -9.33 -16.75
CA VAL A 358 -2.28 -10.26 -15.92
C VAL A 358 -2.34 -11.74 -16.34
N VAL A 359 -3.01 -12.08 -17.43
CA VAL A 359 -2.88 -13.42 -18.06
C VAL A 359 -1.80 -13.45 -19.16
N GLN A 360 -1.31 -12.28 -19.61
CA GLN A 360 -0.25 -12.18 -20.59
C GLN A 360 1.11 -12.47 -19.93
N PRO A 361 1.92 -13.43 -20.45
CA PRO A 361 3.17 -13.85 -19.82
C PRO A 361 4.17 -12.72 -19.54
N HIS A 362 4.28 -11.73 -20.44
CA HIS A 362 5.18 -10.61 -20.26
C HIS A 362 4.70 -9.60 -19.19
N VAL A 363 3.38 -9.47 -18.98
CA VAL A 363 2.81 -8.67 -17.90
C VAL A 363 3.03 -9.38 -16.56
N LEU A 364 2.81 -10.70 -16.50
CA LEU A 364 3.16 -11.51 -15.33
C LEU A 364 4.66 -11.43 -15.01
N ARG A 365 5.51 -11.45 -16.04
CA ARG A 365 6.94 -11.26 -15.87
C ARG A 365 7.27 -9.87 -15.33
N LEU A 366 6.67 -8.81 -15.86
CA LEU A 366 6.83 -7.44 -15.33
C LEU A 366 6.52 -7.37 -13.83
N ILE A 367 5.38 -7.91 -13.41
CA ILE A 367 4.95 -7.90 -12.02
C ILE A 367 5.90 -8.74 -11.15
N THR A 368 6.21 -9.97 -11.58
CA THR A 368 7.04 -10.87 -10.78
C THR A 368 8.51 -10.45 -10.72
N ASP A 369 9.06 -9.90 -11.80
CA ASP A 369 10.41 -9.31 -11.79
C ASP A 369 10.45 -8.08 -10.87
N SER A 370 9.39 -7.26 -10.82
CA SER A 370 9.26 -6.15 -9.88
C SER A 370 9.22 -6.62 -8.43
N LEU A 371 8.37 -7.60 -8.11
CA LEU A 371 8.32 -8.19 -6.76
C LEU A 371 9.69 -8.76 -6.35
N ARG A 372 10.36 -9.51 -7.23
CA ARG A 372 11.70 -10.06 -6.95
C ARG A 372 12.73 -8.96 -6.74
N TYR A 373 12.66 -7.87 -7.51
CA TYR A 373 13.53 -6.70 -7.36
C TYR A 373 13.35 -6.06 -5.98
N TRP A 374 12.12 -5.78 -5.56
CA TRP A 374 11.86 -5.17 -4.25
C TRP A 374 12.35 -6.05 -3.10
N VAL A 375 12.21 -7.37 -3.22
CA VAL A 375 12.78 -8.29 -2.22
C VAL A 375 14.30 -8.29 -2.30
N THR A 376 14.91 -8.67 -3.42
CA THR A 376 16.35 -8.97 -3.51
C THR A 376 17.25 -7.75 -3.54
N GLU A 377 16.83 -6.67 -4.19
CA GLU A 377 17.64 -5.47 -4.38
C GLU A 377 17.24 -4.34 -3.42
N MET A 378 16.00 -4.32 -2.91
CA MET A 378 15.51 -3.24 -2.03
C MET A 378 15.27 -3.66 -0.58
N GLY A 379 15.41 -4.94 -0.26
CA GLY A 379 15.35 -5.45 1.11
C GLY A 379 13.94 -5.71 1.66
N VAL A 380 12.89 -5.48 0.87
CA VAL A 380 11.48 -5.60 1.30
C VAL A 380 11.16 -7.02 1.78
N ASP A 381 10.39 -7.14 2.86
CA ASP A 381 10.05 -8.41 3.52
C ASP A 381 8.66 -8.95 3.15
N GLY A 382 7.83 -8.12 2.51
CA GLY A 382 6.51 -8.52 2.06
C GLY A 382 5.75 -7.44 1.32
N PHE A 383 4.54 -7.79 0.91
CA PHE A 383 3.68 -6.94 0.10
C PHE A 383 2.23 -7.03 0.57
N ARG A 384 1.55 -5.87 0.58
CA ARG A 384 0.10 -5.77 0.60
C ARG A 384 -0.38 -5.41 -0.79
N PHE A 385 -1.23 -6.24 -1.38
CA PHE A 385 -1.70 -6.08 -2.75
C PHE A 385 -3.05 -5.38 -2.75
N ASP A 386 -3.04 -4.15 -3.28
CA ASP A 386 -4.23 -3.37 -3.57
C ASP A 386 -5.13 -4.08 -4.58
N LEU A 387 -6.44 -4.07 -4.30
CA LEU A 387 -7.49 -4.72 -5.09
C LEU A 387 -7.06 -6.09 -5.65
N ALA A 388 -6.52 -6.97 -4.79
CA ALA A 388 -5.85 -8.20 -5.21
C ALA A 388 -6.75 -9.13 -6.04
N ALA A 389 -8.07 -9.05 -5.87
CA ALA A 389 -9.03 -9.81 -6.66
C ALA A 389 -8.91 -9.50 -8.17
N ALA A 390 -8.59 -8.26 -8.55
CA ALA A 390 -8.40 -7.87 -9.94
C ALA A 390 -7.20 -8.59 -10.59
N LEU A 391 -6.16 -8.92 -9.80
CA LEU A 391 -5.00 -9.70 -10.25
C LEU A 391 -5.32 -11.19 -10.41
N ALA A 392 -6.34 -11.67 -9.72
CA ALA A 392 -6.84 -13.04 -9.82
C ALA A 392 -7.92 -13.20 -10.92
N ARG A 393 -8.30 -12.13 -11.64
CA ARG A 393 -9.22 -12.25 -12.78
C ARG A 393 -8.55 -12.92 -13.96
N SER A 394 -9.17 -13.96 -14.50
CA SER A 394 -8.72 -14.63 -15.74
C SER A 394 -9.45 -14.05 -16.95
N MET A 395 -10.69 -14.46 -17.22
CA MET A 395 -11.57 -13.87 -18.23
C MET A 395 -12.34 -12.69 -17.61
N HIS A 396 -13.52 -12.97 -17.08
CA HIS A 396 -14.33 -12.01 -16.33
C HIS A 396 -14.48 -12.39 -14.86
N ASP A 397 -14.29 -13.65 -14.50
CA ASP A 397 -14.44 -14.13 -13.13
C ASP A 397 -13.11 -14.09 -12.37
N VAL A 398 -13.20 -13.98 -11.05
CA VAL A 398 -12.06 -14.18 -10.16
C VAL A 398 -11.79 -15.68 -10.07
N ASP A 399 -10.56 -16.08 -10.39
CA ASP A 399 -10.10 -17.47 -10.38
C ASP A 399 -8.94 -17.62 -9.39
N MET A 400 -9.17 -18.37 -8.31
CA MET A 400 -8.15 -18.63 -7.29
C MET A 400 -7.06 -19.60 -7.76
N LEU A 401 -7.16 -20.13 -8.98
CA LEU A 401 -6.11 -20.84 -9.71
C LEU A 401 -5.51 -20.01 -10.84
N SER A 402 -5.72 -18.68 -10.83
CA SER A 402 -5.20 -17.78 -11.86
C SER A 402 -3.68 -17.91 -12.05
N PRO A 403 -3.18 -17.62 -13.27
CA PRO A 403 -1.74 -17.64 -13.56
C PRO A 403 -0.91 -16.80 -12.59
N PHE A 404 -1.43 -15.65 -12.15
CA PHE A 404 -0.76 -14.79 -11.18
C PHE A 404 -0.50 -15.51 -9.84
N LEU A 405 -1.55 -16.09 -9.24
CA LEU A 405 -1.44 -16.82 -7.98
C LEU A 405 -0.53 -18.04 -8.12
N ALA A 406 -0.64 -18.77 -9.24
CA ALA A 406 0.18 -19.95 -9.51
C ALA A 406 1.68 -19.59 -9.62
N VAL A 407 2.03 -18.52 -10.34
CA VAL A 407 3.42 -18.10 -10.51
C VAL A 407 4.04 -17.64 -9.19
N ILE A 408 3.29 -16.93 -8.35
CA ILE A 408 3.76 -16.55 -7.00
C ILE A 408 3.95 -17.78 -6.11
N ALA A 409 2.98 -18.70 -6.09
CA ALA A 409 3.02 -19.86 -5.22
C ALA A 409 4.19 -20.81 -5.51
N GLN A 410 4.60 -20.95 -6.78
CA GLN A 410 5.74 -21.79 -7.17
C GLN A 410 7.09 -21.07 -7.06
N ASP A 411 7.11 -19.74 -6.99
CA ASP A 411 8.35 -18.97 -7.02
C ASP A 411 9.17 -19.21 -5.74
N PRO A 412 10.45 -19.63 -5.84
CA PRO A 412 11.24 -20.01 -4.67
C PRO A 412 11.58 -18.83 -3.73
N LEU A 413 11.48 -17.59 -4.21
CA LEU A 413 11.69 -16.38 -3.44
C LEU A 413 10.36 -15.82 -2.93
N LEU A 414 9.40 -15.58 -3.84
CA LEU A 414 8.15 -14.88 -3.50
C LEU A 414 7.23 -15.72 -2.61
N SER A 415 7.33 -17.05 -2.64
CA SER A 415 6.60 -17.93 -1.71
C SER A 415 7.09 -17.87 -0.25
N ARG A 416 8.14 -17.09 0.04
CA ARG A 416 8.76 -17.01 1.37
C ARG A 416 8.63 -15.64 2.04
N VAL A 417 8.07 -14.65 1.34
CA VAL A 417 7.81 -13.31 1.88
C VAL A 417 6.37 -13.20 2.39
N LYS A 418 6.07 -12.14 3.14
CA LYS A 418 4.69 -11.88 3.58
C LYS A 418 3.84 -11.41 2.40
N LEU A 419 2.67 -12.03 2.22
CA LEU A 419 1.71 -11.68 1.17
C LEU A 419 0.35 -11.39 1.80
N ILE A 420 -0.05 -10.13 1.76
CA ILE A 420 -1.34 -9.62 2.25
C ILE A 420 -2.17 -9.24 1.03
N ALA A 421 -3.40 -9.74 0.95
CA ALA A 421 -4.35 -9.34 -0.09
C ALA A 421 -5.37 -8.36 0.49
N GLU A 422 -5.75 -7.36 -0.31
CA GLU A 422 -7.09 -6.78 -0.27
C GLU A 422 -8.01 -7.70 -1.08
N PRO A 423 -8.83 -8.56 -0.45
CA PRO A 423 -9.50 -9.64 -1.12
C PRO A 423 -10.80 -9.21 -1.80
N TRP A 424 -10.82 -8.00 -2.38
CA TRP A 424 -11.94 -7.52 -3.19
C TRP A 424 -11.48 -6.62 -4.34
N ASP A 425 -12.37 -6.40 -5.30
CA ASP A 425 -12.27 -5.33 -6.30
C ASP A 425 -13.68 -4.75 -6.57
N VAL A 426 -13.77 -3.70 -7.41
CA VAL A 426 -15.06 -3.04 -7.71
C VAL A 426 -15.89 -3.77 -8.76
N GLY A 427 -15.31 -4.77 -9.43
CA GLY A 427 -15.97 -5.56 -10.45
C GLY A 427 -17.00 -6.54 -9.87
N SER A 428 -17.95 -6.96 -10.69
CA SER A 428 -18.92 -8.00 -10.30
C SER A 428 -18.19 -9.28 -9.86
N GLY A 429 -18.65 -9.88 -8.76
CA GLY A 429 -18.01 -11.04 -8.13
C GLY A 429 -16.65 -10.75 -7.47
N GLY A 430 -16.29 -9.48 -7.29
CA GLY A 430 -14.99 -9.07 -6.77
C GLY A 430 -14.76 -9.41 -5.29
N TYR A 431 -15.80 -9.50 -4.45
CA TYR A 431 -15.66 -9.78 -3.01
C TYR A 431 -15.28 -11.24 -2.73
N GLN A 432 -14.05 -11.47 -2.26
CA GLN A 432 -13.40 -12.78 -2.14
C GLN A 432 -12.77 -13.02 -0.75
N VAL A 433 -13.24 -12.31 0.28
CA VAL A 433 -12.75 -12.48 1.66
C VAL A 433 -12.82 -13.94 2.09
N GLY A 434 -11.66 -14.50 2.47
CA GLY A 434 -11.51 -15.88 2.91
C GLY A 434 -11.31 -16.88 1.78
N ALA A 435 -11.32 -16.46 0.52
CA ALA A 435 -11.21 -17.34 -0.65
C ALA A 435 -9.80 -17.43 -1.23
N PHE A 436 -8.87 -16.52 -0.86
CA PHE A 436 -7.49 -16.61 -1.33
C PHE A 436 -6.81 -17.92 -0.87
N PRO A 437 -5.93 -18.50 -1.70
CA PRO A 437 -5.31 -19.78 -1.39
C PRO A 437 -4.33 -19.68 -0.21
N PRO A 438 -3.98 -20.83 0.42
CA PRO A 438 -2.89 -20.88 1.39
C PRO A 438 -1.62 -20.22 0.83
N LEU A 439 -0.80 -19.62 1.71
CA LEU A 439 0.26 -18.64 1.46
C LEU A 439 -0.20 -17.20 1.73
N TRP A 440 -1.43 -16.85 1.35
CA TRP A 440 -1.96 -15.50 1.48
C TRP A 440 -2.60 -15.25 2.85
N THR A 441 -2.33 -14.07 3.38
CA THR A 441 -3.10 -13.44 4.45
C THR A 441 -4.02 -12.37 3.84
N GLU A 442 -5.11 -12.04 4.50
CA GLU A 442 -6.14 -11.16 3.95
C GLU A 442 -6.55 -10.09 4.95
N TRP A 443 -6.72 -8.86 4.47
CA TRP A 443 -7.43 -7.82 5.20
C TRP A 443 -8.85 -8.30 5.51
N ASN A 444 -9.19 -8.37 6.80
CA ASN A 444 -10.49 -8.88 7.26
C ASN A 444 -11.48 -7.74 7.52
N ASP A 445 -12.22 -7.34 6.47
CA ASP A 445 -13.25 -6.30 6.59
C ASP A 445 -14.46 -6.72 7.45
N ARG A 446 -14.73 -8.03 7.57
CA ARG A 446 -15.75 -8.55 8.49
C ARG A 446 -15.33 -8.34 9.93
N TYR A 447 -14.05 -8.49 10.26
CA TYR A 447 -13.52 -8.14 11.58
C TYR A 447 -13.76 -6.66 11.87
N ARG A 448 -13.32 -5.79 10.96
CA ARG A 448 -13.52 -4.34 11.06
C ARG A 448 -14.99 -3.99 11.32
N ASN A 449 -15.88 -4.50 10.47
CA ASN A 449 -17.30 -4.18 10.53
C ASN A 449 -17.95 -4.65 11.83
N ALA A 450 -17.70 -5.89 12.25
CA ALA A 450 -18.28 -6.45 13.47
C ALA A 450 -17.81 -5.73 14.74
N VAL A 451 -16.51 -5.39 14.81
CA VAL A 451 -15.96 -4.67 15.97
C VAL A 451 -16.54 -3.25 16.03
N ARG A 452 -16.60 -2.54 14.90
CA ARG A 452 -17.25 -1.22 14.82
C ARG A 452 -18.73 -1.29 15.23
N ASP A 453 -19.47 -2.27 14.68
CA ASP A 453 -20.89 -2.47 14.96
C ASP A 453 -21.17 -2.85 16.42
N PHE A 454 -20.31 -3.65 17.04
CA PHE A 454 -20.41 -3.98 18.46
C PHE A 454 -20.30 -2.74 19.34
N TRP A 455 -19.23 -1.95 19.16
CA TRP A 455 -18.96 -0.80 20.03
C TRP A 455 -19.92 0.37 19.84
N ARG A 456 -20.46 0.57 18.63
CA ARG A 456 -21.55 1.53 18.40
C ARG A 456 -22.92 1.02 18.85
N GLY A 457 -23.03 -0.22 19.31
CA GLY A 457 -24.29 -0.82 19.78
C GLY A 457 -25.28 -1.16 18.67
N ALA A 458 -24.80 -1.41 17.45
CA ALA A 458 -25.63 -1.74 16.28
C ALA A 458 -25.87 -3.25 16.11
N LEU A 459 -25.15 -4.11 16.83
CA LEU A 459 -25.36 -5.55 16.75
C LEU A 459 -26.51 -6.00 17.68
N PRO A 460 -27.42 -6.86 17.19
CA PRO A 460 -28.47 -7.43 18.03
C PRO A 460 -27.97 -8.57 18.91
N ASP A 461 -26.82 -9.19 18.61
CA ASP A 461 -26.21 -10.31 19.32
C ASP A 461 -24.66 -10.25 19.23
N VAL A 462 -23.98 -11.23 19.84
CA VAL A 462 -22.50 -11.28 19.92
C VAL A 462 -21.87 -12.40 19.07
N ARG A 463 -22.65 -13.08 18.22
CA ARG A 463 -22.19 -14.26 17.48
C ARG A 463 -21.05 -13.94 16.52
N ASP A 464 -21.21 -12.88 15.72
CA ASP A 464 -20.21 -12.52 14.74
C ASP A 464 -18.91 -12.09 15.43
N LEU A 465 -19.03 -11.32 16.52
CA LEU A 465 -17.90 -10.93 17.36
C LEU A 465 -17.13 -12.14 17.91
N GLY A 466 -17.82 -13.21 18.33
CA GLY A 466 -17.18 -14.44 18.80
C GLY A 466 -16.21 -15.05 17.79
N TYR A 467 -16.60 -15.11 16.51
CA TYR A 467 -15.70 -15.54 15.44
C TYR A 467 -14.53 -14.57 15.24
N ARG A 468 -14.81 -13.26 15.23
CA ARG A 468 -13.79 -12.23 14.99
C ARG A 468 -12.68 -12.23 16.03
N LEU A 469 -13.03 -12.33 17.31
CA LEU A 469 -12.08 -12.39 18.42
C LEU A 469 -11.23 -13.67 18.42
N SER A 470 -11.77 -14.78 17.89
CA SER A 470 -11.15 -16.11 17.90
C SER A 470 -10.42 -16.49 16.61
N GLY A 471 -10.07 -15.50 15.77
CA GLY A 471 -9.27 -15.70 14.56
C GLY A 471 -10.05 -15.89 13.27
N SER A 472 -11.37 -15.66 13.29
CA SER A 472 -12.28 -15.78 12.13
C SER A 472 -12.18 -17.13 11.44
N SER A 473 -12.30 -18.21 12.22
CA SER A 473 -12.20 -19.59 11.73
C SER A 473 -13.26 -19.94 10.69
N ASP A 474 -14.42 -19.29 10.73
CA ASP A 474 -15.48 -19.44 9.73
C ASP A 474 -15.04 -18.99 8.32
N LEU A 475 -14.07 -18.08 8.23
CA LEU A 475 -13.49 -17.61 6.96
C LEU A 475 -12.24 -18.41 6.58
N TYR A 476 -11.38 -18.69 7.56
CA TYR A 476 -10.00 -19.10 7.28
C TYR A 476 -9.63 -20.50 7.74
N ALA A 477 -10.48 -21.25 8.45
CA ALA A 477 -10.13 -22.60 8.95
C ALA A 477 -10.31 -23.70 7.89
N TRP A 478 -9.70 -23.50 6.72
CA TRP A 478 -9.68 -24.46 5.61
C TRP A 478 -8.31 -24.44 4.92
N GLY A 479 -8.00 -25.47 4.12
CA GLY A 479 -6.79 -25.51 3.29
C GLY A 479 -5.46 -25.47 4.06
N GLY A 480 -5.46 -25.78 5.37
CA GLY A 480 -4.26 -25.70 6.21
C GLY A 480 -3.87 -24.28 6.65
N ARG A 481 -4.70 -23.28 6.33
CA ARG A 481 -4.54 -21.91 6.84
C ARG A 481 -4.70 -21.89 8.36
N ARG A 482 -4.20 -20.82 8.97
CA ARG A 482 -4.08 -20.64 10.42
C ARG A 482 -4.67 -19.27 10.79
N PRO A 483 -4.86 -18.95 12.09
CA PRO A 483 -5.48 -17.68 12.48
C PRO A 483 -4.76 -16.44 11.92
N TYR A 484 -3.46 -16.52 11.69
CA TYR A 484 -2.70 -15.42 11.07
C TYR A 484 -3.11 -15.09 9.63
N ALA A 485 -3.92 -15.93 8.98
CA ALA A 485 -4.53 -15.61 7.68
C ALA A 485 -5.43 -14.36 7.76
N SER A 486 -5.92 -14.03 8.96
CA SER A 486 -6.71 -12.83 9.23
C SER A 486 -5.81 -11.68 9.65
N VAL A 487 -5.66 -10.67 8.79
CA VAL A 487 -5.18 -9.35 9.19
C VAL A 487 -6.37 -8.58 9.76
N ASN A 488 -6.41 -8.47 11.09
CA ASN A 488 -7.45 -7.77 11.82
C ASN A 488 -7.13 -6.28 11.84
N PHE A 489 -8.10 -5.44 11.52
CA PHE A 489 -7.96 -3.99 11.59
C PHE A 489 -9.30 -3.35 11.96
N VAL A 490 -9.25 -2.21 12.65
CA VAL A 490 -10.44 -1.38 12.93
C VAL A 490 -10.49 -0.20 11.98
N THR A 491 -9.36 0.28 11.51
CA THR A 491 -9.14 1.46 10.67
C THR A 491 -8.03 1.14 9.67
N ALA A 492 -8.05 1.82 8.54
CA ALA A 492 -7.03 1.79 7.50
C ALA A 492 -6.90 3.21 6.93
N HIS A 493 -6.00 3.44 5.97
CA HIS A 493 -5.92 4.70 5.23
C HIS A 493 -7.27 5.06 4.57
N ASP A 494 -8.01 4.06 4.09
CA ASP A 494 -9.37 4.20 3.58
C ASP A 494 -10.40 4.24 4.72
N GLY A 495 -11.22 5.28 4.73
CA GLY A 495 -12.20 5.57 5.77
C GLY A 495 -11.70 6.55 6.84
N PHE A 496 -12.39 6.54 7.98
CA PHE A 496 -12.03 7.36 9.12
C PHE A 496 -10.79 6.84 9.86
N THR A 497 -10.03 7.78 10.43
CA THR A 497 -9.11 7.52 11.53
C THR A 497 -9.86 6.99 12.76
N LEU A 498 -9.16 6.42 13.74
CA LEU A 498 -9.82 5.87 14.92
C LEU A 498 -10.53 6.97 15.74
N ARG A 499 -9.93 8.17 15.84
CA ARG A 499 -10.56 9.35 16.45
C ARG A 499 -11.80 9.79 15.69
N ASP A 500 -11.74 9.83 14.36
CA ASP A 500 -12.87 10.30 13.56
C ASP A 500 -14.04 9.31 13.59
N LEU A 501 -13.74 8.01 13.69
CA LEU A 501 -14.74 6.95 13.82
C LEU A 501 -15.66 7.15 15.04
N VAL A 502 -15.15 7.79 16.11
CA VAL A 502 -15.89 8.10 17.33
C VAL A 502 -16.30 9.58 17.44
N SER A 503 -15.99 10.38 16.42
CA SER A 503 -16.23 11.83 16.41
C SER A 503 -17.16 12.30 15.30
N TYR A 504 -17.38 11.49 14.27
CA TYR A 504 -18.20 11.86 13.11
C TYR A 504 -19.18 10.73 12.75
N GLU A 505 -20.41 11.10 12.40
CA GLU A 505 -21.38 10.18 11.79
C GLU A 505 -21.38 10.29 10.26
N ARG A 506 -21.05 11.47 9.74
CA ARG A 506 -21.04 11.76 8.30
C ARG A 506 -19.62 12.10 7.86
N LYS A 507 -19.32 11.81 6.60
CA LYS A 507 -18.06 12.21 5.96
C LYS A 507 -18.08 13.71 5.61
N HIS A 508 -16.92 14.34 5.72
CA HIS A 508 -16.63 15.75 5.45
C HIS A 508 -15.46 15.83 4.45
N ASN A 509 -15.69 15.34 3.24
CA ASN A 509 -14.68 15.26 2.17
C ASN A 509 -14.69 16.51 1.27
N GLU A 510 -15.29 17.63 1.71
CA GLU A 510 -15.41 18.85 0.90
C GLU A 510 -14.06 19.36 0.39
N ALA A 511 -12.99 19.16 1.17
CA ALA A 511 -11.62 19.52 0.81
C ALA A 511 -11.10 18.80 -0.46
N ASN A 512 -11.71 17.66 -0.83
CA ASN A 512 -11.32 16.91 -2.04
C ASN A 512 -11.87 17.55 -3.33
N GLY A 513 -12.79 18.53 -3.22
CA GLY A 513 -13.33 19.26 -4.35
C GLY A 513 -14.35 18.49 -5.19
N GLU A 514 -14.90 17.38 -4.66
CA GLU A 514 -15.90 16.54 -5.33
C GLU A 514 -17.32 16.75 -4.78
N GLY A 515 -17.55 17.81 -4.01
CA GLY A 515 -18.85 18.09 -3.40
C GLY A 515 -19.29 16.97 -2.45
N ASN A 516 -18.34 16.39 -1.71
CA ASN A 516 -18.54 15.33 -0.72
C ASN A 516 -19.18 14.04 -1.29
N ARG A 517 -18.99 13.78 -2.60
CA ARG A 517 -19.50 12.58 -3.29
C ARG A 517 -18.56 11.39 -3.20
N ASP A 518 -17.27 11.63 -2.95
CA ASP A 518 -16.24 10.61 -2.83
C ASP A 518 -16.18 10.05 -1.41
N GLY A 519 -15.58 8.86 -1.24
CA GLY A 519 -15.51 8.13 0.03
C GLY A 519 -16.78 7.35 0.39
N THR A 520 -16.66 6.41 1.32
CA THR A 520 -17.78 5.54 1.72
C THR A 520 -18.83 6.29 2.56
N ASP A 521 -20.11 6.02 2.32
CA ASP A 521 -21.20 6.47 3.21
C ASP A 521 -21.45 5.49 4.38
N ASP A 522 -20.97 4.25 4.29
CA ASP A 522 -21.14 3.21 5.32
C ASP A 522 -19.90 3.11 6.23
N ASN A 523 -19.64 4.18 6.99
CA ASN A 523 -18.46 4.25 7.87
C ASN A 523 -18.55 3.32 9.10
N ARG A 524 -19.77 2.91 9.47
CA ARG A 524 -20.07 2.26 10.75
C ARG A 524 -19.53 3.05 11.96
N ALA A 525 -19.64 4.37 11.90
CA ALA A 525 -19.15 5.30 12.91
C ALA A 525 -20.24 5.70 13.92
N TRP A 526 -19.84 6.34 15.03
CA TRP A 526 -20.74 6.96 16.00
C TRP A 526 -20.04 8.14 16.67
N ASN A 527 -20.60 9.34 16.53
CA ASN A 527 -19.97 10.58 17.00
C ASN A 527 -20.01 10.81 18.52
N CYS A 528 -20.55 9.85 19.28
CA CYS A 528 -20.72 9.88 20.73
C CYS A 528 -21.57 11.05 21.27
N GLY A 529 -22.42 11.66 20.44
CA GLY A 529 -23.40 12.67 20.84
C GLY A 529 -23.16 14.08 20.28
N ALA A 530 -22.01 14.34 19.67
CA ALA A 530 -21.70 15.61 19.02
C ALA A 530 -20.97 15.35 17.70
N GLU A 531 -21.32 16.03 16.60
CA GLU A 531 -20.60 15.88 15.32
C GLU A 531 -19.32 16.72 15.32
N GLY A 532 -18.17 16.08 15.09
CA GLY A 532 -16.86 16.71 15.07
C GLY A 532 -16.29 17.02 16.44
N GLU A 533 -15.32 17.94 16.47
CA GLU A 533 -14.68 18.42 17.71
C GLU A 533 -15.68 19.10 18.65
N THR A 534 -15.50 18.92 19.95
CA THR A 534 -16.43 19.42 20.99
C THR A 534 -15.69 19.72 22.28
N ASP A 535 -16.20 20.71 23.03
CA ASP A 535 -15.72 21.08 24.37
C ASP A 535 -16.49 20.35 25.50
N ASP A 536 -17.48 19.50 25.16
CA ASP A 536 -18.18 18.67 26.15
C ASP A 536 -17.25 17.58 26.69
N GLU A 537 -16.76 17.77 27.92
CA GLU A 537 -15.85 16.85 28.59
C GLU A 537 -16.43 15.43 28.76
N GLY A 538 -17.75 15.30 28.90
CA GLY A 538 -18.41 13.99 28.96
C GLY A 538 -18.30 13.23 27.64
N VAL A 539 -18.53 13.93 26.52
CA VAL A 539 -18.36 13.36 25.17
C VAL A 539 -16.88 13.04 24.90
N ARG A 540 -15.96 13.95 25.23
CA ARG A 540 -14.51 13.72 25.04
C ARG A 540 -14.00 12.52 25.82
N ALA A 541 -14.40 12.38 27.09
CA ALA A 541 -14.04 11.24 27.93
C ALA A 541 -14.62 9.92 27.39
N LEU A 542 -15.88 9.94 26.93
CA LEU A 542 -16.52 8.79 26.29
C LEU A 542 -15.77 8.38 25.00
N ARG A 543 -15.40 9.34 24.15
CA ARG A 543 -14.63 9.07 22.93
C ARG A 543 -13.29 8.43 23.25
N ARG A 544 -12.50 9.00 24.18
CA ARG A 544 -11.22 8.39 24.60
C ARG A 544 -11.42 6.98 25.14
N ARG A 545 -12.50 6.71 25.89
CA ARG A 545 -12.86 5.34 26.31
C ARG A 545 -13.14 4.42 25.12
N GLN A 546 -13.88 4.88 24.10
CA GLN A 546 -14.12 4.10 22.87
C GLN A 546 -12.83 3.78 22.11
N LEU A 547 -11.89 4.72 22.02
CA LEU A 547 -10.58 4.47 21.40
C LEU A 547 -9.85 3.34 22.13
N ARG A 548 -9.79 3.41 23.47
CA ARG A 548 -9.21 2.34 24.30
C ARG A 548 -9.92 1.01 24.10
N ASN A 549 -11.25 1.00 24.01
CA ASN A 549 -12.03 -0.22 23.74
C ASN A 549 -11.67 -0.85 22.39
N LEU A 550 -11.62 -0.05 21.32
CA LEU A 550 -11.35 -0.52 19.97
C LEU A 550 -9.92 -1.06 19.85
N LEU A 551 -8.93 -0.35 20.39
CA LEU A 551 -7.52 -0.78 20.42
C LEU A 551 -7.33 -2.04 21.26
N THR A 552 -7.94 -2.10 22.44
CA THR A 552 -7.88 -3.29 23.31
C THR A 552 -8.53 -4.49 22.60
N THR A 553 -9.70 -4.31 21.97
CA THR A 553 -10.35 -5.37 21.20
C THR A 553 -9.45 -5.89 20.09
N LEU A 554 -8.83 -4.99 19.32
CA LEU A 554 -7.89 -5.32 18.25
C LEU A 554 -6.68 -6.11 18.73
N LEU A 555 -5.99 -5.60 19.74
CA LEU A 555 -4.71 -6.14 20.19
C LEU A 555 -4.84 -7.42 21.02
N LEU A 556 -6.02 -7.71 21.58
CA LEU A 556 -6.33 -8.97 22.27
C LEU A 556 -6.93 -10.04 21.36
N SER A 557 -7.42 -9.67 20.18
CA SER A 557 -7.98 -10.63 19.24
C SER A 557 -6.93 -11.57 18.64
N THR A 558 -7.33 -12.81 18.39
CA THR A 558 -6.49 -13.77 17.66
C THR A 558 -6.45 -13.40 16.17
N GLY A 559 -5.28 -13.45 15.55
CA GLY A 559 -5.02 -12.96 14.19
C GLY A 559 -3.78 -12.07 14.15
N VAL A 560 -3.58 -11.34 13.07
CA VAL A 560 -2.50 -10.34 12.95
C VAL A 560 -3.10 -8.95 13.09
N PRO A 561 -2.85 -8.20 14.18
CA PRO A 561 -3.37 -6.84 14.30
C PRO A 561 -2.62 -5.87 13.40
N MET A 562 -3.37 -4.97 12.76
CA MET A 562 -2.86 -3.83 12.00
C MET A 562 -3.38 -2.52 12.60
N LEU A 563 -2.47 -1.60 12.87
CA LEU A 563 -2.72 -0.24 13.33
C LEU A 563 -2.42 0.76 12.21
N VAL A 564 -3.16 1.86 12.17
CA VAL A 564 -2.88 2.99 11.27
C VAL A 564 -2.09 4.03 12.02
N ALA A 565 -1.06 4.57 11.38
CA ALA A 565 -0.21 5.56 11.99
C ALA A 565 -0.99 6.78 12.48
N GLY A 566 -0.86 7.08 13.78
CA GLY A 566 -1.51 8.18 14.46
C GLY A 566 -2.73 7.79 15.29
N ASP A 567 -3.30 6.60 15.09
CA ASP A 567 -4.45 6.14 15.89
C ASP A 567 -4.09 5.95 17.37
N GLU A 568 -2.84 5.62 17.66
CA GLU A 568 -2.30 5.49 19.01
C GLU A 568 -2.19 6.83 19.76
N LEU A 569 -2.23 7.95 19.05
CA LEU A 569 -2.05 9.31 19.59
C LEU A 569 -3.18 10.28 19.22
N GLY A 570 -4.29 9.77 18.66
CA GLY A 570 -5.48 10.59 18.38
C GLY A 570 -5.41 11.47 17.13
N ARG A 571 -4.73 11.00 16.07
CA ARG A 571 -4.77 11.64 14.73
C ARG A 571 -6.21 11.81 14.27
N THR A 572 -6.50 12.92 13.62
CA THR A 572 -7.78 13.21 12.97
C THR A 572 -7.54 13.71 11.54
N GLN A 573 -8.45 13.34 10.63
CA GLN A 573 -8.61 13.90 9.29
C GLN A 573 -9.80 14.88 9.23
N ARG A 574 -10.29 15.34 10.39
CA ARG A 574 -11.40 16.28 10.55
C ARG A 574 -12.69 15.78 9.89
N GLY A 575 -12.93 14.48 9.96
CA GLY A 575 -14.09 13.85 9.34
C GLY A 575 -13.94 13.64 7.82
N ASN A 576 -12.77 13.89 7.23
CA ASN A 576 -12.49 13.41 5.88
C ASN A 576 -12.19 11.91 5.94
N ASN A 577 -13.00 11.07 5.28
CA ASN A 577 -12.84 9.62 5.26
C ASN A 577 -12.18 9.09 3.98
N ASN A 578 -11.69 9.99 3.12
CA ASN A 578 -11.07 9.67 1.85
C ASN A 578 -9.99 10.71 1.53
N ALA A 579 -9.02 10.90 2.43
CA ALA A 579 -8.01 11.95 2.32
C ALA A 579 -6.93 11.65 1.26
N TYR A 580 -7.27 10.90 0.21
CA TYR A 580 -6.35 10.41 -0.83
C TYR A 580 -5.60 11.51 -1.58
N CYS A 581 -6.16 12.72 -1.62
CA CYS A 581 -5.60 13.86 -2.34
C CYS A 581 -5.15 15.03 -1.42
N GLN A 582 -5.07 14.79 -0.10
CA GLN A 582 -4.77 15.81 0.89
C GLN A 582 -3.32 15.70 1.40
N ASP A 583 -2.35 16.18 0.62
CA ASP A 583 -0.96 16.33 1.08
C ASP A 583 -0.77 17.62 1.90
N ASN A 584 -1.40 17.66 3.07
CA ASN A 584 -1.43 18.81 3.98
C ASN A 584 -1.76 18.37 5.43
N GLU A 585 -2.03 19.31 6.32
CA GLU A 585 -2.31 19.10 7.74
C GLU A 585 -3.57 18.25 8.04
N ILE A 586 -4.40 17.95 7.04
CA ILE A 586 -5.47 16.95 7.18
C ILE A 586 -4.86 15.54 7.33
N SER A 587 -3.77 15.26 6.61
CA SER A 587 -3.19 13.91 6.55
C SER A 587 -1.85 13.77 7.27
N TRP A 588 -1.11 14.86 7.48
CA TRP A 588 0.17 14.82 8.18
C TRP A 588 -0.02 14.56 9.68
N LEU A 589 0.84 13.73 10.28
CA LEU A 589 0.77 13.45 11.70
C LEU A 589 1.15 14.66 12.53
N ASP A 590 0.26 15.07 13.44
CA ASP A 590 0.54 16.11 14.42
C ASP A 590 1.18 15.51 15.68
N TRP A 591 2.51 15.57 15.75
CA TRP A 591 3.29 15.02 16.86
C TRP A 591 3.12 15.77 18.18
N ARG A 592 2.55 16.99 18.16
CA ARG A 592 2.26 17.77 19.37
C ARG A 592 1.14 17.13 20.19
N LEU A 593 0.32 16.26 19.59
CA LEU A 593 -0.73 15.53 20.32
C LEU A 593 -0.16 14.71 21.48
N LEU A 594 1.06 14.18 21.36
CA LEU A 594 1.71 13.45 22.45
C LEU A 594 2.11 14.33 23.65
N GLU A 595 2.07 15.65 23.53
CA GLU A 595 2.24 16.57 24.66
C GLU A 595 0.95 16.71 25.48
N GLU A 596 -0.20 16.29 24.94
CA GLU A 596 -1.48 16.29 25.66
C GLU A 596 -1.64 15.00 26.48
N PRO A 597 -1.92 15.09 27.80
CA PRO A 597 -1.99 13.93 28.69
C PRO A 597 -2.96 12.83 28.22
N GLY A 598 -4.10 13.20 27.62
CA GLY A 598 -5.11 12.23 27.17
C GLY A 598 -4.64 11.36 26.00
N TRP A 599 -3.84 11.91 25.08
CA TRP A 599 -3.29 11.16 23.95
C TRP A 599 -2.03 10.40 24.34
N GLN A 600 -1.22 10.97 25.23
CA GLN A 600 -0.08 10.26 25.81
C GLN A 600 -0.54 8.97 26.53
N ALA A 601 -1.60 9.04 27.36
CA ALA A 601 -2.14 7.88 28.04
C ALA A 601 -2.68 6.81 27.06
N LEU A 602 -3.26 7.22 25.93
CA LEU A 602 -3.68 6.30 24.87
C LEU A 602 -2.49 5.59 24.22
N PHE A 603 -1.41 6.33 23.94
CA PHE A 603 -0.17 5.79 23.40
C PHE A 603 0.46 4.76 24.35
N GLU A 604 0.57 5.10 25.64
CA GLU A 604 1.13 4.23 26.66
C GLU A 604 0.33 2.94 26.83
N LEU A 605 -1.01 3.03 26.86
CA LEU A 605 -1.86 1.84 26.88
C LEU A 605 -1.67 0.99 25.61
N THR A 606 -1.58 1.62 24.43
CA THR A 606 -1.40 0.90 23.16
C THR A 606 -0.08 0.13 23.15
N SER A 607 1.02 0.78 23.56
CA SER A 607 2.33 0.15 23.72
C SER A 607 2.27 -1.00 24.74
N ARG A 608 1.62 -0.81 25.88
CA ARG A 608 1.45 -1.85 26.91
C ARG A 608 0.64 -3.05 26.41
N LEU A 609 -0.41 -2.83 25.62
CA LEU A 609 -1.21 -3.89 25.01
C LEU A 609 -0.41 -4.70 23.99
N ILE A 610 0.42 -4.03 23.16
CA ILE A 610 1.33 -4.71 22.24
C ILE A 610 2.37 -5.52 23.02
N ALA A 611 2.98 -4.94 24.05
CA ALA A 611 3.94 -5.64 24.92
C ALA A 611 3.30 -6.83 25.66
N LEU A 612 2.02 -6.73 26.06
CA LEU A 612 1.26 -7.84 26.63
C LEU A 612 1.07 -8.96 25.60
N ARG A 613 0.65 -8.62 24.37
CA ARG A 613 0.50 -9.59 23.27
C ARG A 613 1.81 -10.31 22.97
N HIS A 614 2.93 -9.59 22.92
CA HIS A 614 4.25 -10.18 22.68
C HIS A 614 4.66 -11.15 23.79
N ARG A 615 4.39 -10.81 25.06
CA ARG A 615 4.73 -11.66 26.21
C ARG A 615 3.89 -12.92 26.32
N HIS A 616 2.65 -12.90 25.87
CA HIS A 616 1.67 -13.96 26.11
C HIS A 616 1.24 -14.68 24.81
N PRO A 617 1.86 -15.85 24.49
CA PRO A 617 1.46 -16.69 23.35
C PRO A 617 -0.03 -17.00 23.25
N VAL A 618 -0.76 -17.03 24.37
CA VAL A 618 -2.21 -17.30 24.37
C VAL A 618 -3.01 -16.21 23.63
N LEU A 619 -2.52 -14.97 23.60
CA LEU A 619 -3.14 -13.84 22.88
C LEU A 619 -2.79 -13.84 21.37
N ARG A 620 -1.79 -14.62 20.98
CA ARG A 620 -1.27 -14.68 19.60
C ARG A 620 -1.16 -16.12 19.09
N ARG A 621 -2.24 -16.88 19.22
CA ARG A 621 -2.24 -18.32 18.94
C ARG A 621 -1.87 -18.65 17.48
N ARG A 622 -1.02 -19.66 17.33
CA ARG A 622 -0.60 -20.22 16.03
C ARG A 622 -1.65 -21.14 15.40
N ALA A 623 -2.62 -21.63 16.16
CA ALA A 623 -3.66 -22.56 15.71
C ALA A 623 -5.06 -22.10 16.15
N PHE A 624 -6.10 -22.45 15.37
CA PHE A 624 -7.50 -22.18 15.72
C PHE A 624 -7.93 -22.91 16.98
N PHE A 625 -8.83 -22.29 17.74
CA PHE A 625 -9.39 -22.86 18.96
C PHE A 625 -10.27 -24.07 18.67
N SER A 626 -10.17 -25.10 19.50
CA SER A 626 -10.97 -26.31 19.36
C SER A 626 -12.25 -26.28 20.21
N GLY A 627 -12.27 -25.45 21.26
CA GLY A 627 -13.31 -25.46 22.28
C GLY A 627 -13.30 -26.73 23.14
N ARG A 628 -12.20 -27.48 23.14
CA ARG A 628 -12.04 -28.78 23.83
C ARG A 628 -10.79 -28.76 24.70
N ALA A 629 -10.79 -29.62 25.71
CA ALA A 629 -9.58 -29.90 26.49
C ALA A 629 -8.63 -30.76 25.66
N HIS A 630 -7.33 -30.42 25.67
CA HIS A 630 -6.29 -31.18 24.96
C HIS A 630 -5.58 -32.21 25.85
N SER A 631 -5.78 -32.14 27.16
CA SER A 631 -5.29 -33.11 28.15
C SER A 631 -6.46 -33.67 28.96
N ALA A 632 -6.28 -34.85 29.58
CA ALA A 632 -7.35 -35.55 30.31
C ALA A 632 -7.90 -34.75 31.51
N ASP A 633 -7.04 -33.94 32.12
CA ASP A 633 -7.36 -33.03 33.24
C ASP A 633 -7.38 -31.56 32.81
N GLY A 634 -7.38 -31.30 31.49
CA GLY A 634 -7.24 -29.98 30.90
C GLY A 634 -8.53 -29.17 30.87
N LEU A 635 -8.38 -27.84 30.80
CA LEU A 635 -9.49 -26.95 30.51
C LEU A 635 -9.66 -26.82 29.00
N ARG A 636 -10.85 -26.39 28.56
CA ARG A 636 -11.04 -26.01 27.16
C ARG A 636 -10.10 -24.88 26.80
N ASP A 637 -9.54 -24.94 25.60
CA ASP A 637 -8.60 -23.92 25.13
C ASP A 637 -9.25 -22.54 24.92
N LEU A 638 -10.57 -22.52 24.73
CA LEU A 638 -11.43 -21.34 24.68
C LEU A 638 -12.77 -21.67 25.35
N ALA A 639 -13.28 -20.74 26.16
CA ALA A 639 -14.63 -20.79 26.70
C ALA A 639 -15.28 -19.41 26.71
N TRP A 640 -16.59 -19.37 26.56
CA TRP A 640 -17.37 -18.13 26.45
C TRP A 640 -18.37 -18.04 27.59
N PHE A 641 -18.54 -16.87 28.18
CA PHE A 641 -19.35 -16.65 29.37
C PHE A 641 -20.37 -15.54 29.19
N THR A 642 -21.56 -15.77 29.74
CA THR A 642 -22.57 -14.71 29.93
C THR A 642 -22.17 -13.81 31.11
N ALA A 643 -22.84 -12.67 31.27
CA ALA A 643 -22.66 -11.81 32.45
C ALA A 643 -22.95 -12.51 33.79
N ARG A 644 -23.66 -13.65 33.77
CA ARG A 644 -23.92 -14.45 34.98
C ARG A 644 -22.78 -15.41 35.33
N GLY A 645 -21.66 -15.37 34.63
CA GLY A 645 -20.53 -16.27 34.86
C GLY A 645 -20.78 -17.72 34.41
N THR A 646 -21.87 -17.96 33.68
CA THR A 646 -22.21 -19.27 33.13
C THR A 646 -21.64 -19.40 31.72
N GLU A 647 -21.12 -20.59 31.38
CA GLU A 647 -20.69 -20.88 30.02
C GLU A 647 -21.86 -20.71 29.04
N MET A 648 -21.61 -20.06 27.89
CA MET A 648 -22.63 -19.79 26.89
C MET A 648 -23.11 -21.08 26.23
N THR A 649 -24.42 -21.21 26.11
CA THR A 649 -25.10 -22.24 25.31
C THR A 649 -25.29 -21.77 23.87
N GLU A 650 -25.69 -22.67 22.98
CA GLU A 650 -26.04 -22.32 21.60
C GLU A 650 -27.10 -21.20 21.55
N ARG A 651 -28.10 -21.24 22.43
CA ARG A 651 -29.17 -20.23 22.50
C ARG A 651 -28.64 -18.84 22.84
N ASP A 652 -27.63 -18.74 23.69
CA ASP A 652 -27.10 -17.45 24.15
C ASP A 652 -26.43 -16.67 23.01
N TRP A 653 -25.87 -17.36 22.01
CA TRP A 653 -25.29 -16.72 20.83
C TRP A 653 -26.31 -16.00 19.94
N TYR A 654 -27.58 -16.38 20.00
CA TYR A 654 -28.68 -15.78 19.24
C TYR A 654 -29.55 -14.86 20.10
N ALA A 655 -29.22 -14.70 21.39
CA ALA A 655 -29.95 -13.85 22.30
C ALA A 655 -29.38 -12.41 22.29
N PRO A 656 -30.22 -11.39 22.54
CA PRO A 656 -29.74 -10.04 22.73
C PRO A 656 -28.72 -9.93 23.86
N ALA A 657 -27.51 -9.51 23.52
CA ALA A 657 -26.41 -9.39 24.45
C ALA A 657 -25.49 -8.22 24.08
N ALA A 658 -25.11 -7.44 25.09
CA ALA A 658 -24.10 -6.39 24.97
C ALA A 658 -22.84 -6.71 25.79
N THR A 659 -22.78 -7.89 26.41
CA THR A 659 -21.67 -8.33 27.27
C THR A 659 -21.22 -9.72 26.86
N LEU A 660 -19.92 -9.91 26.73
CA LEU A 660 -19.29 -11.17 26.37
C LEU A 660 -18.05 -11.41 27.22
N GLY A 661 -17.97 -12.56 27.90
CA GLY A 661 -16.75 -13.04 28.53
C GLY A 661 -16.04 -14.06 27.64
N MET A 662 -14.74 -13.89 27.39
CA MET A 662 -13.89 -14.77 26.60
C MET A 662 -12.73 -15.26 27.47
N TYR A 663 -12.74 -16.53 27.82
CA TYR A 663 -11.68 -17.17 28.57
C TYR A 663 -10.70 -17.87 27.63
N LEU A 664 -9.42 -17.55 27.80
CA LEU A 664 -8.30 -18.09 27.05
C LEU A 664 -7.42 -18.93 27.99
N SER A 665 -7.32 -20.24 27.72
CA SER A 665 -6.51 -21.13 28.55
C SER A 665 -5.05 -21.12 28.10
N GLY A 666 -4.15 -20.71 28.99
CA GLY A 666 -2.71 -20.75 28.76
C GLY A 666 -2.05 -22.11 29.02
N ARG A 667 -2.79 -23.09 29.57
CA ARG A 667 -2.21 -24.38 29.99
C ARG A 667 -2.05 -25.42 28.89
N ASP A 668 -3.00 -25.43 27.97
CA ASP A 668 -3.14 -26.46 26.94
C ASP A 668 -3.03 -25.82 25.54
N ILE A 669 -2.07 -24.91 25.34
CA ILE A 669 -1.88 -24.24 24.05
C ILE A 669 -1.37 -25.29 23.03
N PRO A 670 -2.12 -25.56 21.93
CA PRO A 670 -1.73 -26.57 20.97
C PRO A 670 -0.43 -26.20 20.25
N GLY A 671 0.50 -27.15 20.20
CA GLY A 671 1.76 -27.02 19.48
C GLY A 671 2.97 -27.14 20.40
N ARG A 672 4.14 -26.82 19.84
CA ARG A 672 5.42 -26.81 20.53
C ARG A 672 6.19 -25.56 20.14
N ASP A 673 7.06 -25.10 21.03
CA ASP A 673 7.96 -23.98 20.76
C ASP A 673 9.09 -24.39 19.79
N GLU A 674 10.01 -23.47 19.50
CA GLU A 674 11.14 -23.68 18.59
C GLU A 674 12.10 -24.78 19.06
N ARG A 675 12.07 -25.16 20.34
CA ARG A 675 12.87 -26.22 20.95
C ARG A 675 12.09 -27.52 21.12
N GLY A 676 10.83 -27.56 20.67
CA GLY A 676 9.96 -28.72 20.81
C GLY A 676 9.32 -28.86 22.19
N ALA A 677 9.41 -27.88 23.10
CA ALA A 677 8.75 -27.92 24.39
C ALA A 677 7.25 -27.54 24.28
N PRO A 678 6.37 -28.03 25.17
CA PRO A 678 4.99 -27.57 25.24
C PRO A 678 4.93 -26.05 25.46
N ILE A 679 4.03 -25.37 24.75
CA ILE A 679 3.79 -23.94 24.95
C ILE A 679 2.81 -23.82 26.13
N VAL A 680 3.23 -23.08 27.16
CA VAL A 680 2.40 -22.76 28.33
C VAL A 680 2.46 -21.27 28.61
N ASP A 681 1.39 -20.75 29.19
CA ASP A 681 1.21 -19.32 29.47
C ASP A 681 0.23 -19.15 30.65
N ASP A 682 0.08 -17.90 31.10
CA ASP A 682 -1.02 -17.49 31.95
C ASP A 682 -2.36 -17.64 31.20
N SER A 683 -3.43 -17.93 31.94
CA SER A 683 -4.79 -17.88 31.39
C SER A 683 -5.39 -16.49 31.58
N PHE A 684 -6.27 -16.07 30.68
CA PHE A 684 -6.92 -14.76 30.74
C PHE A 684 -8.43 -14.86 30.55
N LEU A 685 -9.17 -13.93 31.17
CA LEU A 685 -10.57 -13.65 30.90
C LEU A 685 -10.68 -12.23 30.36
N ALA A 686 -11.07 -12.07 29.10
CA ALA A 686 -11.47 -10.79 28.53
C ALA A 686 -12.97 -10.61 28.67
N VAL A 687 -13.42 -9.50 29.25
CA VAL A 687 -14.84 -9.14 29.37
C VAL A 687 -15.08 -7.88 28.56
N LEU A 688 -15.86 -7.98 27.50
CA LEU A 688 -16.25 -6.85 26.65
C LEU A 688 -17.69 -6.49 26.95
N HIS A 689 -17.95 -5.22 27.28
CA HIS A 689 -19.28 -4.71 27.52
C HIS A 689 -19.53 -3.44 26.71
N ALA A 690 -20.41 -3.51 25.71
CA ALA A 690 -20.80 -2.38 24.85
C ALA A 690 -22.03 -1.60 25.37
N GLY A 691 -22.66 -2.07 26.44
CA GLY A 691 -23.84 -1.44 27.02
C GLY A 691 -23.56 -0.04 27.57
N ASP A 692 -24.60 0.78 27.60
CA ASP A 692 -24.58 2.19 28.05
C ASP A 692 -24.75 2.37 29.56
N ARG A 693 -24.90 1.27 30.30
CA ARG A 693 -25.01 1.24 31.75
C ARG A 693 -24.10 0.14 32.32
N PRO A 694 -23.50 0.35 33.51
CA PRO A 694 -22.74 -0.69 34.18
C PRO A 694 -23.54 -1.97 34.34
N VAL A 695 -22.86 -3.12 34.31
CA VAL A 695 -23.47 -4.44 34.47
C VAL A 695 -22.72 -5.26 35.52
N PRO A 696 -23.43 -5.99 36.41
CA PRO A 696 -22.80 -7.00 37.24
C PRO A 696 -22.32 -8.16 36.37
N PHE A 697 -21.06 -8.58 36.57
CA PHE A 697 -20.46 -9.74 35.93
C PHE A 697 -19.95 -10.70 37.00
N VAL A 698 -20.46 -11.93 37.01
CA VAL A 698 -19.98 -12.97 37.92
C VAL A 698 -18.75 -13.63 37.31
N LEU A 699 -17.62 -13.56 38.02
CA LEU A 699 -16.37 -14.18 37.56
C LEU A 699 -16.50 -15.70 37.58
N PRO A 700 -16.11 -16.43 36.51
CA PRO A 700 -16.20 -17.89 36.47
C PRO A 700 -15.48 -18.54 37.65
N ALA A 701 -16.18 -19.40 38.39
CA ALA A 701 -15.63 -20.10 39.55
C ALA A 701 -14.75 -21.32 39.12
N PRO A 702 -14.18 -22.10 40.06
CA PRO A 702 -13.52 -23.36 39.72
C PRO A 702 -14.38 -24.24 38.79
N PRO A 703 -13.80 -24.90 37.77
CA PRO A 703 -12.35 -25.14 37.62
C PRO A 703 -11.57 -24.04 36.86
N TRP A 704 -12.19 -22.91 36.51
CA TRP A 704 -11.58 -21.89 35.63
C TRP A 704 -10.48 -21.06 36.30
N ALA A 705 -10.67 -20.70 37.57
CA ALA A 705 -9.73 -19.89 38.36
C ALA A 705 -10.02 -20.03 39.87
N GLU A 706 -9.04 -19.65 40.70
CA GLU A 706 -9.24 -19.38 42.13
C GLU A 706 -9.39 -17.87 42.37
N GLU A 707 -8.56 -17.08 41.69
CA GLU A 707 -8.58 -15.62 41.71
C GLU A 707 -8.35 -15.03 40.31
N TYR A 708 -8.73 -13.77 40.14
CA TYR A 708 -8.56 -12.99 38.92
C TYR A 708 -7.92 -11.65 39.25
N GLU A 709 -6.84 -11.30 38.57
CA GLU A 709 -6.17 -10.01 38.68
C GLU A 709 -6.50 -9.14 37.46
N VAL A 710 -7.01 -7.93 37.69
CA VAL A 710 -7.31 -6.98 36.59
C VAL A 710 -6.00 -6.41 36.03
N VAL A 711 -5.73 -6.72 34.76
CA VAL A 711 -4.54 -6.25 34.04
C VAL A 711 -4.84 -5.10 33.07
N VAL A 712 -6.07 -5.01 32.55
CA VAL A 712 -6.55 -3.88 31.72
C VAL A 712 -7.98 -3.54 32.13
N ASP A 713 -8.28 -2.25 32.22
CA ASP A 713 -9.61 -1.69 32.48
C ASP A 713 -9.78 -0.40 31.66
N THR A 714 -10.37 -0.48 30.46
CA THR A 714 -10.45 0.68 29.54
C THR A 714 -11.29 1.85 30.06
N SER A 715 -12.02 1.68 31.17
CA SER A 715 -12.72 2.78 31.84
C SER A 715 -11.76 3.78 32.49
N ARG A 716 -10.53 3.35 32.81
CA ARG A 716 -9.44 4.18 33.35
C ARG A 716 -8.64 4.83 32.22
N GLU A 717 -8.35 6.12 32.37
CA GLU A 717 -7.53 6.86 31.40
C GLU A 717 -6.05 6.47 31.52
N GLU A 718 -5.48 6.60 32.72
CA GLU A 718 -4.08 6.30 33.03
C GLU A 718 -3.91 4.80 33.34
N GLN A 719 -3.13 4.13 32.49
CA GLN A 719 -2.86 2.69 32.56
C GLN A 719 -1.49 2.36 31.94
N ASP A 720 -0.48 3.15 32.28
CA ASP A 720 0.93 2.82 32.08
C ASP A 720 1.32 1.56 32.87
N GLU A 721 0.72 1.37 34.04
CA GLU A 721 0.79 0.15 34.84
C GLU A 721 -0.54 -0.65 34.86
N ALA A 722 -0.45 -1.92 35.28
CA ALA A 722 -1.63 -2.76 35.47
C ALA A 722 -2.44 -2.31 36.70
N PRO A 723 -3.79 -2.31 36.64
CA PRO A 723 -4.64 -2.00 37.79
C PRO A 723 -4.37 -2.86 39.05
N GLY A 724 -3.99 -4.13 38.87
CA GLY A 724 -3.52 -5.02 39.94
C GLY A 724 -4.58 -5.43 40.98
N VAL A 725 -5.84 -5.06 40.76
CA VAL A 725 -6.94 -5.42 41.67
C VAL A 725 -7.25 -6.90 41.53
N VAL A 726 -7.26 -7.63 42.66
CA VAL A 726 -7.54 -9.07 42.70
C VAL A 726 -8.95 -9.34 43.21
N HIS A 727 -9.67 -10.20 42.50
CA HIS A 727 -11.02 -10.65 42.85
C HIS A 727 -11.05 -12.18 42.99
N ARG A 728 -11.82 -12.69 43.94
CA ARG A 728 -12.04 -14.14 44.06
C ARG A 728 -12.92 -14.65 42.92
N ALA A 729 -12.62 -15.84 42.42
CA ALA A 729 -13.49 -16.52 41.46
C ALA A 729 -14.89 -16.75 42.07
N GLY A 730 -15.93 -16.64 41.26
CA GLY A 730 -17.34 -16.69 41.70
C GLY A 730 -17.86 -15.38 42.33
N SER A 731 -17.00 -14.40 42.58
CA SER A 731 -17.43 -13.07 43.03
C SER A 731 -18.06 -12.25 41.90
N GLU A 732 -18.96 -11.35 42.24
CA GLU A 732 -19.53 -10.39 41.31
C GLU A 732 -18.66 -9.12 41.25
N VAL A 733 -18.31 -8.70 40.03
CA VAL A 733 -17.63 -7.44 39.76
C VAL A 733 -18.54 -6.53 38.91
N THR A 734 -18.48 -5.22 39.13
CA THR A 734 -19.19 -4.27 38.28
C THR A 734 -18.32 -3.94 37.07
N VAL A 735 -18.79 -4.29 35.87
CA VAL A 735 -18.16 -3.86 34.62
C VAL A 735 -18.75 -2.50 34.25
N PRO A 736 -17.94 -1.44 34.15
CA PRO A 736 -18.43 -0.11 33.75
C PRO A 736 -19.08 -0.13 32.37
N GLU A 737 -19.94 0.84 32.10
CA GLU A 737 -20.50 1.02 30.76
C GLU A 737 -19.40 1.20 29.72
N ARG A 738 -19.58 0.53 28.58
CA ARG A 738 -18.69 0.63 27.42
C ARG A 738 -17.22 0.41 27.79
N ALA A 739 -16.90 -0.75 28.33
CA ALA A 739 -15.57 -1.07 28.82
C ALA A 739 -15.10 -2.47 28.40
N VAL A 740 -13.78 -2.64 28.35
CA VAL A 740 -13.09 -3.91 28.26
C VAL A 740 -12.29 -4.11 29.53
N LEU A 741 -12.51 -5.24 30.19
CA LEU A 741 -11.64 -5.72 31.25
C LEU A 741 -10.83 -6.90 30.72
N LEU A 742 -9.54 -6.91 30.99
CA LEU A 742 -8.72 -8.12 30.86
C LEU A 742 -8.26 -8.53 32.23
N LEU A 743 -8.55 -9.77 32.60
CA LEU A 743 -8.17 -10.34 33.88
C LEU A 743 -7.22 -11.53 33.69
N ARG A 744 -6.10 -11.53 34.37
CA ARG A 744 -5.20 -12.67 34.47
C ARG A 744 -5.71 -13.64 35.53
N VAL A 745 -5.69 -14.93 35.24
CA VAL A 745 -6.05 -15.98 36.18
C VAL A 745 -4.91 -16.21 37.17
N VAL A 746 -5.20 -16.09 38.46
CA VAL A 746 -4.29 -16.40 39.57
C VAL A 746 -4.80 -17.68 40.24
N ARG A 747 -3.86 -18.59 40.54
CA ARG A 747 -4.12 -19.85 41.24
C ARG A 747 -3.63 -19.75 42.67
#